data_AF-A0A971I9X1-F1
#
_entry.id   AF-A0A971I9X1-F1
#
_cell.length_a   1.000
_cell.length_b   1.000
_cell.length_c   1.000
_cell.angle_alpha   90.00
_cell.angle_beta   90.00
_cell.angle_gamma   90.00
#
_symmetry.space_group_name_H-M   'P 1'
#
loop_
_entity.id
_entity.type
_entity.pdbx_description
1 polymer ?
#
loop_
_entity_poly.entity_id
_entity_poly.type
_entity_poly.pdbx_seq_one_letter_code
_entity_poly.pdbx_strand_id
1 'polypeptide(L)'
;MRVAWPSQIGGRGRRLSIAVVSMMLLSGAEVGGKHFQHTAVRDRASRTALRSSNGWLDGVGMPYAHFAEIEVSLNESLTAVALARLPQAPGSRVRVLDGGRRATAQLAAEIVGDLIEQGHDVTVLRDIMLSEKLDVQMEAREETGAARASLHSQGAVGDSNEMDLAISEWEWVYSDIRLSQAPSKAVVTSVDVHIEVVHPAVEELWIDLCNESRTRRCNVWFMETHDGQGLSKTMTGITEFAGERANQFWSLRATDARAGNVGYIDSWWIKVYYEGPWDVGLPDDPNYPVVVTDGVPYSGTTRGATGQGESRCGVRDALDVWHAYTPVQTALTTLRVRSDDFDTTLAVYDPSGVEVACGDDDCEGTDSMIMMPMLAGTEYLIRVAGYDEETGDYTLTVRSHSAVLPTRPNEPDPANGAEVDRIEIVLAWDGASPAVEANREAIQLSGNRTRRLATVYGTDDRVEEYEVTDPNLRAAGSAVGLLVRRADLVDLGGGMFELAAQSFAWWYQQLDPLGTGHALCLDEPFRDQPSVGTCAVFLVASDLVGTAGHCVACDRAVDWVVLFDFVMEDALTPVTRFHGDQIYDVAEVIGYHVGYPDWGLMRLNRHVVGRTPLPLRRDGRVADGQRLVVIGHPWGLPRKYDAGATVQQNTEPTFFQANLDTYQGNSGSPVINADSMQVEGIVCRGMDDFVEDVAMGCDRSRVCPDGGCPSDDGAEWEDATRATAFGMMVPVYDVYLGVDPTRLDCVATDVVVPRYRPQGLRKDTTYYWQVVARSACGWVEGPVWSFHTALRPGTAGPAASAANDG
;
A
#
# COMPACT_ATOMS: atom_id res chain seq x y z
N MET A 1 21.84 26.68 -11.23
CA MET A 1 22.67 27.67 -10.47
C MET A 1 23.97 27.01 -9.98
N ARG A 2 25.11 27.72 -9.96
CA ARG A 2 26.41 27.20 -9.46
C ARG A 2 26.50 27.31 -7.93
N VAL A 3 26.73 26.20 -7.24
CA VAL A 3 26.93 26.16 -5.77
C VAL A 3 28.42 26.23 -5.43
N ALA A 4 28.76 27.17 -4.54
CA ALA A 4 30.06 27.33 -3.92
C ALA A 4 30.10 26.62 -2.55
N TRP A 5 31.17 25.88 -2.28
CA TRP A 5 31.47 25.23 -1.00
C TRP A 5 32.01 26.21 0.05
N PRO A 6 31.68 26.00 1.33
CA PRO A 6 32.69 25.71 2.37
C PRO A 6 32.15 24.63 3.36
N SER A 7 32.90 23.88 4.19
CA SER A 7 34.28 23.90 4.68
C SER A 7 34.56 22.58 5.43
N GLN A 8 35.80 22.10 5.33
CA GLN A 8 36.36 20.99 6.12
C GLN A 8 36.49 21.33 7.61
N ILE A 9 36.25 20.34 8.49
CA ILE A 9 36.88 20.25 9.81
C ILE A 9 37.45 18.84 9.98
N GLY A 10 38.78 18.75 10.04
CA GLY A 10 39.50 17.52 10.34
C GLY A 10 39.77 17.35 11.83
N GLY A 11 39.77 16.10 12.31
CA GLY A 11 40.11 15.74 13.68
C GLY A 11 40.56 14.29 13.81
N ARG A 12 41.85 14.12 14.10
CA ARG A 12 42.66 12.89 14.20
C ARG A 12 42.08 11.76 15.08
N GLY A 13 42.36 10.51 14.69
CA GLY A 13 41.91 9.30 15.37
C GLY A 13 42.78 8.78 16.52
N ARG A 14 42.47 7.53 16.95
CA ARG A 14 43.32 6.60 17.70
C ARG A 14 42.67 5.21 17.79
N ARG A 15 43.46 4.16 17.53
CA ARG A 15 43.23 2.76 17.97
C ARG A 15 43.66 2.60 19.44
N LEU A 16 43.01 1.72 20.23
CA LEU A 16 43.53 0.42 20.75
C LEU A 16 42.80 -0.07 22.04
N SER A 17 42.43 -1.36 22.05
CA SER A 17 42.48 -2.40 23.13
C SER A 17 41.54 -2.49 24.37
N ILE A 18 40.87 -3.67 24.43
CA ILE A 18 40.79 -4.74 25.47
C ILE A 18 40.13 -4.47 26.84
N ALA A 19 39.17 -5.32 27.23
CA ALA A 19 39.11 -6.02 28.54
C ALA A 19 38.10 -7.19 28.57
N VAL A 20 38.58 -8.41 28.87
CA VAL A 20 37.80 -9.56 29.34
C VAL A 20 38.24 -9.84 30.78
N VAL A 21 37.30 -10.09 31.69
CA VAL A 21 37.57 -10.38 33.11
C VAL A 21 36.71 -11.54 33.63
N SER A 22 37.40 -12.53 34.22
CA SER A 22 37.03 -13.48 35.32
C SER A 22 36.04 -14.63 35.07
N MET A 23 36.12 -15.82 35.70
CA MET A 23 36.88 -16.29 36.88
C MET A 23 36.99 -17.84 36.94
N MET A 24 37.84 -18.33 37.86
CA MET A 24 38.39 -19.70 38.03
C MET A 24 37.50 -20.77 38.72
N LEU A 25 37.72 -22.03 38.29
CA LEU A 25 37.85 -23.36 38.95
C LEU A 25 37.45 -23.60 40.43
N LEU A 26 36.88 -24.79 40.69
CA LEU A 26 37.31 -25.72 41.78
C LEU A 26 36.80 -27.17 41.56
N SER A 27 37.54 -28.13 42.11
CA SER A 27 37.52 -29.58 41.86
C SER A 27 37.12 -30.43 43.09
N GLY A 28 36.49 -31.60 42.85
CA GLY A 28 36.79 -32.89 43.51
C GLY A 28 35.94 -33.39 44.70
N ALA A 29 35.39 -34.62 44.57
CA ALA A 29 35.40 -35.70 45.58
C ALA A 29 34.75 -37.01 45.05
N GLU A 30 35.40 -38.15 45.32
CA GLU A 30 35.05 -39.53 44.91
C GLU A 30 34.24 -40.33 45.97
N VAL A 31 33.75 -41.52 45.53
CA VAL A 31 33.71 -42.86 46.20
C VAL A 31 32.32 -43.49 46.46
N GLY A 32 32.11 -44.69 45.89
CA GLY A 32 31.23 -45.74 46.46
C GLY A 32 30.49 -46.68 45.48
N GLY A 33 31.17 -47.65 44.86
CA GLY A 33 30.66 -48.41 43.69
C GLY A 33 29.94 -49.76 43.91
N LYS A 34 29.62 -50.42 42.79
CA LYS A 34 29.81 -51.87 42.52
C LYS A 34 29.65 -52.18 41.02
N HIS A 35 30.56 -53.04 40.54
CA HIS A 35 30.80 -53.43 39.14
C HIS A 35 29.62 -54.10 38.41
N PHE A 36 29.43 -53.71 37.15
CA PHE A 36 29.14 -54.62 36.03
C PHE A 36 30.05 -54.29 34.85
N GLN A 37 30.56 -55.32 34.18
CA GLN A 37 31.53 -55.23 33.09
C GLN A 37 30.93 -54.51 31.88
N HIS A 38 31.55 -53.39 31.48
CA HIS A 38 31.32 -52.76 30.18
C HIS A 38 31.88 -53.66 29.08
N THR A 39 31.00 -54.27 28.29
CA THR A 39 31.32 -54.59 26.90
C THR A 39 31.27 -53.28 26.13
N ALA A 40 32.42 -52.82 25.63
CA ALA A 40 32.56 -51.52 25.01
C ALA A 40 31.77 -51.43 23.69
N VAL A 41 31.10 -50.28 23.50
CA VAL A 41 30.32 -49.86 22.33
C VAL A 41 31.12 -49.91 21.01
N ARG A 42 32.46 -49.99 21.09
CA ARG A 42 33.36 -50.15 19.94
C ARG A 42 33.13 -51.43 19.12
N ASP A 43 32.58 -52.50 19.71
CA ASP A 43 32.34 -53.77 18.99
C ASP A 43 30.96 -53.86 18.30
N ARG A 44 30.09 -52.85 18.47
CA ARG A 44 28.82 -52.74 17.73
C ARG A 44 28.93 -51.81 16.52
N ALA A 45 29.78 -50.78 16.60
CA ALA A 45 30.06 -49.85 15.50
C ALA A 45 30.86 -50.49 14.35
N SER A 46 31.73 -51.45 14.64
CA SER A 46 32.60 -52.12 13.66
C SER A 46 31.89 -53.22 12.83
N ARG A 47 30.66 -53.61 13.16
CA ARG A 47 29.91 -54.62 12.38
C ARG A 47 28.89 -54.05 11.41
N THR A 48 28.45 -52.81 11.61
CA THR A 48 27.52 -52.13 10.69
C THR A 48 28.28 -51.44 9.56
N ALA A 49 29.44 -50.84 9.84
CA ALA A 49 30.25 -50.13 8.84
C ALA A 49 30.96 -51.06 7.82
N LEU A 50 31.21 -52.33 8.16
CA LEU A 50 31.92 -53.29 7.29
C LEU A 50 31.02 -54.07 6.32
N ARG A 51 29.71 -53.75 6.24
CA ARG A 51 28.76 -54.44 5.33
C ARG A 51 28.02 -53.55 4.32
N SER A 52 28.36 -52.27 4.21
CA SER A 52 27.69 -51.35 3.29
C SER A 52 28.67 -50.54 2.45
N SER A 53 29.47 -51.22 1.64
CA SER A 53 29.96 -50.63 0.39
C SER A 53 28.80 -50.56 -0.61
N ASN A 54 28.78 -49.60 -1.53
CA ASN A 54 27.92 -49.62 -2.71
C ASN A 54 27.83 -51.06 -3.28
N GLY A 55 26.65 -51.69 -3.16
CA GLY A 55 26.56 -53.14 -3.23
C GLY A 55 25.15 -53.66 -3.56
N TRP A 56 25.13 -54.77 -4.29
CA TRP A 56 23.96 -55.42 -4.87
C TRP A 56 23.20 -56.21 -3.79
N LEU A 57 21.88 -56.00 -3.69
CA LEU A 57 20.99 -56.88 -2.93
C LEU A 57 20.51 -58.04 -3.82
N ASP A 58 20.62 -59.27 -3.32
CA ASP A 58 20.19 -60.49 -4.02
C ASP A 58 18.69 -60.40 -4.36
N GLY A 59 18.39 -60.37 -5.67
CA GLY A 59 17.07 -60.73 -6.20
C GLY A 59 16.48 -59.78 -7.23
N VAL A 60 16.69 -58.46 -7.13
CA VAL A 60 16.14 -57.49 -8.10
C VAL A 60 17.03 -56.24 -8.08
N GLY A 61 17.99 -56.14 -9.01
CA GLY A 61 19.02 -55.10 -9.00
C GLY A 61 18.46 -53.68 -9.18
N MET A 62 18.58 -52.84 -8.15
CA MET A 62 18.45 -51.37 -8.25
C MET A 62 19.64 -50.69 -7.55
N PRO A 63 20.29 -49.67 -8.15
CA PRO A 63 21.31 -48.88 -7.48
C PRO A 63 20.67 -47.90 -6.47
N TYR A 64 21.30 -47.74 -5.31
CA TYR A 64 20.95 -46.76 -4.28
C TYR A 64 22.18 -45.96 -3.86
N ALA A 65 22.00 -44.68 -3.55
CA ALA A 65 23.01 -43.82 -2.93
C ALA A 65 22.71 -43.71 -1.42
N HIS A 66 23.71 -44.03 -0.60
CA HIS A 66 23.60 -44.06 0.85
C HIS A 66 24.28 -42.85 1.48
N PHE A 67 23.55 -42.09 2.29
CA PHE A 67 24.00 -40.94 3.04
C PHE A 67 23.75 -41.15 4.53
N ALA A 68 24.47 -40.44 5.38
CA ALA A 68 24.24 -40.44 6.82
C ALA A 68 24.26 -39.00 7.33
N GLU A 69 23.32 -38.68 8.21
CA GLU A 69 23.41 -37.46 9.00
C GLU A 69 24.34 -37.71 10.18
N ILE A 70 25.28 -36.80 10.35
CA ILE A 70 26.29 -36.88 11.38
C ILE A 70 26.33 -35.60 12.19
N GLU A 71 26.75 -35.74 13.45
CA GLU A 71 27.38 -34.68 14.21
C GLU A 71 28.88 -34.93 14.26
N VAL A 72 29.69 -33.91 14.05
CA VAL A 72 31.15 -34.02 14.03
C VAL A 72 31.82 -32.87 14.78
N SER A 73 32.86 -33.19 15.55
CA SER A 73 33.72 -32.20 16.20
C SER A 73 34.64 -31.56 15.16
N LEU A 74 34.58 -30.22 15.04
CA LEU A 74 35.42 -29.45 14.13
C LEU A 74 36.79 -29.17 14.76
N ASN A 75 37.83 -29.21 13.93
CA ASN A 75 39.21 -28.94 14.36
C ASN A 75 40.03 -28.32 13.21
N GLU A 76 41.34 -28.15 13.42
CA GLU A 76 42.22 -27.54 12.41
C GLU A 76 42.33 -28.35 11.10
N SER A 77 42.07 -29.66 11.12
CA SER A 77 42.09 -30.53 9.94
C SER A 77 40.72 -30.73 9.29
N LEU A 78 39.61 -30.54 10.02
CA LEU A 78 38.24 -30.61 9.52
C LEU A 78 37.45 -29.37 9.97
N THR A 79 37.56 -28.30 9.17
CA THR A 79 36.81 -27.05 9.37
C THR A 79 35.39 -27.16 8.79
N ALA A 80 34.47 -26.30 9.21
CA ALA A 80 33.10 -26.27 8.65
C ALA A 80 33.08 -26.10 7.11
N VAL A 81 34.02 -25.31 6.57
CA VAL A 81 34.17 -25.10 5.12
C VAL A 81 34.73 -26.35 4.44
N ALA A 82 35.68 -27.06 5.07
CA ALA A 82 36.20 -28.32 4.55
C ALA A 82 35.11 -29.41 4.56
N LEU A 83 34.35 -29.49 5.65
CA LEU A 83 33.20 -30.39 5.79
C LEU A 83 32.15 -30.11 4.70
N ALA A 84 31.85 -28.84 4.42
CA ALA A 84 30.88 -28.45 3.39
C ALA A 84 31.32 -28.74 1.94
N ARG A 85 32.60 -29.04 1.72
CA ARG A 85 33.15 -29.41 0.39
C ARG A 85 33.15 -30.91 0.14
N LEU A 86 32.88 -31.72 1.16
CA LEU A 86 32.72 -33.16 1.01
C LEU A 86 31.42 -33.48 0.27
N PRO A 87 31.29 -34.64 -0.39
CA PRO A 87 30.04 -35.07 -1.04
C PRO A 87 28.88 -35.10 -0.04
N GLN A 88 28.02 -34.09 -0.14
CA GLN A 88 26.83 -33.91 0.68
C GLN A 88 25.61 -34.57 0.04
N ALA A 89 24.61 -34.94 0.84
CA ALA A 89 23.28 -35.26 0.36
C ALA A 89 22.72 -34.05 -0.42
N PRO A 90 22.09 -34.24 -1.59
CA PRO A 90 21.62 -33.15 -2.44
C PRO A 90 20.69 -32.17 -1.70
N GLY A 91 21.13 -30.91 -1.55
CA GLY A 91 20.37 -29.84 -0.88
C GLY A 91 20.65 -29.69 0.63
N SER A 92 21.49 -30.55 1.22
CA SER A 92 21.91 -30.39 2.61
C SER A 92 22.96 -29.28 2.79
N ARG A 93 23.06 -28.73 4.00
CA ARG A 93 24.04 -27.71 4.39
C ARG A 93 24.66 -28.07 5.73
N VAL A 94 25.93 -27.73 5.90
CA VAL A 94 26.64 -27.88 7.18
C VAL A 94 26.12 -26.84 8.17
N ARG A 95 25.56 -27.27 9.30
CA ARG A 95 25.13 -26.39 10.40
C ARG A 95 26.20 -26.41 11.49
N VAL A 96 26.75 -25.25 11.83
CA VAL A 96 27.79 -25.14 12.86
C VAL A 96 27.15 -24.93 14.23
N LEU A 97 27.55 -25.75 15.20
CA LEU A 97 27.04 -25.78 16.57
C LEU A 97 28.14 -25.40 17.56
N ASP A 98 27.75 -25.16 18.82
CA ASP A 98 28.66 -24.91 19.96
C ASP A 98 29.76 -23.85 19.70
N GLY A 99 29.37 -22.72 19.12
CA GLY A 99 30.30 -21.60 18.88
C GLY A 99 31.46 -21.94 17.94
N GLY A 100 31.28 -22.91 17.03
CA GLY A 100 32.29 -23.28 16.03
C GLY A 100 33.04 -24.58 16.31
N ARG A 101 32.69 -25.30 17.39
CA ARG A 101 33.42 -26.50 17.83
C ARG A 101 32.81 -27.81 17.33
N ARG A 102 31.54 -27.81 16.96
CA ARG A 102 30.84 -28.97 16.38
C ARG A 102 30.05 -28.55 15.14
N ALA A 103 29.66 -29.50 14.30
CA ALA A 103 28.76 -29.26 13.18
C ALA A 103 27.91 -30.50 12.88
N THR A 104 26.71 -30.28 12.33
CA THR A 104 25.92 -31.34 11.71
C THR A 104 25.99 -31.24 10.19
N ALA A 105 26.01 -32.40 9.52
CA ALA A 105 26.11 -32.52 8.07
C ALA A 105 25.46 -33.83 7.59
N GLN A 106 25.01 -33.87 6.33
CA GLN A 106 24.48 -35.08 5.71
C GLN A 106 25.43 -35.50 4.59
N LEU A 107 26.28 -36.49 4.86
CA LEU A 107 27.38 -36.88 3.97
C LEU A 107 27.13 -38.24 3.35
N ALA A 108 27.74 -38.51 2.19
CA ALA A 108 27.76 -39.87 1.65
C ALA A 108 28.33 -40.85 2.69
N ALA A 109 27.68 -41.99 2.90
CA ALA A 109 28.01 -42.92 3.99
C ALA A 109 29.45 -43.44 3.90
N GLU A 110 30.00 -43.56 2.68
CA GLU A 110 31.40 -43.91 2.44
C GLU A 110 32.36 -42.84 3.01
N ILE A 111 32.02 -41.56 2.84
CA ILE A 111 32.79 -40.42 3.36
C ILE A 111 32.71 -40.33 4.89
N VAL A 112 31.56 -40.69 5.47
CA VAL A 112 31.41 -40.80 6.93
C VAL A 112 32.32 -41.89 7.48
N GLY A 113 32.43 -43.02 6.78
CA GLY A 113 33.40 -44.07 7.08
C GLY A 113 34.84 -43.56 7.06
N ASP A 114 35.23 -42.85 5.99
CA ASP A 114 36.57 -42.27 5.84
C ASP A 114 36.91 -41.28 6.98
N LEU A 115 35.96 -40.43 7.39
CA LEU A 115 36.16 -39.48 8.49
C LEU A 115 36.40 -40.20 9.83
N ILE A 116 35.68 -41.28 10.10
CA ILE A 116 35.85 -42.11 11.30
C ILE A 116 37.21 -42.82 11.27
N GLU A 117 37.62 -43.36 10.12
CA GLU A 117 38.93 -44.02 9.95
C GLU A 117 40.10 -43.05 10.10
N GLN A 118 39.92 -41.80 9.67
CA GLN A 118 40.88 -40.70 9.86
C GLN A 118 40.93 -40.20 11.32
N GLY A 119 40.08 -40.75 12.21
CA GLY A 119 40.08 -40.46 13.64
C GLY A 119 39.31 -39.21 14.04
N HIS A 120 38.43 -38.69 13.16
CA HIS A 120 37.53 -37.62 13.52
C HIS A 120 36.44 -38.12 14.49
N ASP A 121 36.09 -37.27 15.44
CA ASP A 121 35.02 -37.55 16.41
C ASP A 121 33.67 -37.28 15.76
N VAL A 122 33.10 -38.34 15.18
CA VAL A 122 31.86 -38.34 14.39
C VAL A 122 30.83 -39.23 15.07
N THR A 123 29.65 -38.69 15.30
CA THR A 123 28.46 -39.42 15.76
C THR A 123 27.46 -39.49 14.62
N VAL A 124 27.12 -40.71 14.16
CA VAL A 124 26.05 -40.90 13.19
C VAL A 124 24.71 -40.78 13.91
N LEU A 125 23.89 -39.82 13.45
CA LEU A 125 22.59 -39.52 14.02
C LEU A 125 21.49 -40.34 13.31
N ARG A 126 21.57 -40.49 11.99
CA ARG A 126 20.64 -41.30 11.18
C ARG A 126 21.24 -41.72 9.82
N ASP A 127 20.75 -42.82 9.27
CA ASP A 127 21.05 -43.30 7.92
C ASP A 127 19.96 -42.88 6.92
N ILE A 128 20.34 -42.54 5.69
CA ILE A 128 19.49 -41.99 4.64
C ILE A 128 19.76 -42.75 3.33
N MET A 129 18.79 -43.51 2.83
CA MET A 129 18.90 -44.19 1.52
C MET A 129 18.09 -43.49 0.44
N LEU A 130 18.74 -43.18 -0.69
CA LEU A 130 18.13 -42.63 -1.90
C LEU A 130 18.23 -43.66 -3.02
N SER A 131 17.12 -44.14 -3.58
CA SER A 131 17.15 -45.06 -4.74
C SER A 131 17.12 -44.27 -6.06
N GLU A 132 18.03 -44.54 -6.99
CA GLU A 132 17.90 -44.06 -8.37
C GLU A 132 17.06 -45.03 -9.20
N LYS A 133 16.07 -44.51 -9.93
CA LYS A 133 15.28 -45.30 -10.87
C LYS A 133 15.94 -45.21 -12.26
N LEU A 134 16.53 -46.30 -12.75
CA LEU A 134 17.02 -46.39 -14.13
C LEU A 134 15.95 -47.00 -15.05
N ASP A 135 15.72 -46.35 -16.20
CA ASP A 135 14.87 -46.82 -17.29
C ASP A 135 15.28 -48.20 -17.79
N VAL A 136 14.40 -49.20 -17.60
CA VAL A 136 14.52 -50.51 -18.25
C VAL A 136 13.63 -50.50 -19.49
N GLN A 137 14.25 -50.31 -20.66
CA GLN A 137 13.68 -50.70 -21.94
C GLN A 137 13.50 -52.22 -21.97
N MET A 138 12.26 -52.70 -21.95
CA MET A 138 11.87 -54.05 -22.35
C MET A 138 10.73 -53.93 -23.37
N GLU A 139 10.96 -54.49 -24.54
CA GLU A 139 10.13 -54.36 -25.73
C GLU A 139 8.73 -55.01 -25.60
N ALA A 140 7.75 -54.32 -26.18
CA ALA A 140 6.51 -54.80 -26.80
C ALA A 140 5.48 -55.59 -25.96
N ARG A 141 4.38 -54.92 -25.61
CA ARG A 141 3.03 -55.21 -26.11
C ARG A 141 2.11 -54.00 -25.92
N GLU A 142 1.41 -53.65 -27.00
CA GLU A 142 0.40 -52.59 -27.07
C GLU A 142 -0.70 -52.76 -26.02
N GLU A 143 -1.04 -51.70 -25.29
CA GLU A 143 -2.42 -51.24 -25.07
C GLU A 143 -2.47 -49.91 -24.27
N THR A 144 -2.94 -48.86 -24.96
CA THR A 144 -3.64 -47.65 -24.48
C THR A 144 -3.10 -46.81 -23.30
N GLY A 145 -2.52 -45.65 -23.64
CA GLY A 145 -3.07 -44.36 -23.20
C GLY A 145 -2.71 -43.81 -21.81
N ALA A 146 -1.44 -43.51 -21.54
CA ALA A 146 -1.03 -42.39 -20.69
C ALA A 146 0.43 -42.02 -21.04
N ALA A 147 0.66 -40.81 -21.53
CA ALA A 147 2.00 -40.31 -21.79
C ALA A 147 2.77 -40.23 -20.45
N ARG A 148 3.83 -41.03 -20.30
CA ARG A 148 4.84 -40.83 -19.26
C ARG A 148 5.63 -39.57 -19.61
N ALA A 149 5.26 -38.44 -19.01
CA ALA A 149 6.09 -37.26 -19.00
C ALA A 149 7.35 -37.56 -18.17
N SER A 150 8.53 -37.40 -18.77
CA SER A 150 9.79 -37.35 -18.04
C SER A 150 9.78 -36.11 -17.12
N LEU A 151 9.77 -36.32 -15.81
CA LEU A 151 9.85 -35.25 -14.80
C LEU A 151 11.27 -34.68 -14.79
N HIS A 152 11.50 -33.59 -15.52
CA HIS A 152 12.73 -32.80 -15.48
C HIS A 152 12.49 -31.49 -14.72
N SER A 153 12.45 -31.54 -13.39
CA SER A 153 12.49 -30.31 -12.59
C SER A 153 13.84 -29.61 -12.75
N GLN A 154 13.88 -28.28 -12.85
CA GLN A 154 15.17 -27.57 -12.92
C GLN A 154 15.58 -26.85 -11.61
N GLY A 155 14.85 -27.08 -10.51
CA GLY A 155 15.24 -26.65 -9.15
C GLY A 155 14.24 -27.09 -8.06
N ALA A 156 14.58 -26.83 -6.79
CA ALA A 156 13.80 -27.28 -5.63
C ALA A 156 13.95 -26.38 -4.40
N VAL A 157 12.90 -26.31 -3.58
CA VAL A 157 12.82 -25.62 -2.28
C VAL A 157 12.27 -26.58 -1.23
N GLY A 158 12.63 -26.42 0.04
CA GLY A 158 12.10 -27.27 1.11
C GLY A 158 12.23 -26.64 2.49
N ASP A 159 11.47 -27.18 3.43
CA ASP A 159 11.42 -26.76 4.83
C ASP A 159 10.88 -27.92 5.70
N SER A 160 10.92 -27.76 7.02
CA SER A 160 10.55 -28.80 8.00
C SER A 160 9.81 -28.22 9.20
N ASN A 161 8.92 -28.99 9.80
CA ASN A 161 8.44 -28.69 11.15
C ASN A 161 9.36 -29.39 12.17
N GLU A 162 9.72 -28.68 13.24
CA GLU A 162 10.53 -29.22 14.36
C GLU A 162 9.72 -29.21 15.67
N MET A 163 8.39 -29.32 15.58
CA MET A 163 7.47 -29.26 16.72
C MET A 163 6.48 -30.42 16.72
N ASP A 164 6.37 -31.07 17.89
CA ASP A 164 5.39 -32.12 18.14
C ASP A 164 3.96 -31.60 18.01
N LEU A 165 3.15 -32.24 17.16
CA LEU A 165 1.72 -31.95 17.01
C LEU A 165 0.88 -33.16 17.41
N ALA A 166 0.13 -33.04 18.50
CA ALA A 166 -0.76 -34.09 18.98
C ALA A 166 -1.82 -34.46 17.93
N ILE A 167 -1.97 -35.76 17.67
CA ILE A 167 -3.00 -36.30 16.78
C ILE A 167 -4.28 -36.50 17.58
N SER A 168 -5.40 -35.99 17.04
CA SER A 168 -6.72 -36.10 17.67
C SER A 168 -7.49 -37.33 17.16
N GLU A 169 -8.26 -37.95 18.06
CA GLU A 169 -9.19 -39.02 17.70
C GLU A 169 -10.36 -38.42 16.91
N TRP A 170 -10.69 -39.02 15.76
CA TRP A 170 -11.81 -38.65 14.88
C TRP A 170 -11.81 -37.22 14.32
N GLU A 171 -10.77 -36.44 14.59
CA GLU A 171 -10.61 -35.06 14.14
C GLU A 171 -9.27 -34.86 13.45
N TRP A 172 -9.28 -34.13 12.33
CA TRP A 172 -8.07 -33.80 11.59
C TRP A 172 -7.31 -32.67 12.28
N VAL A 173 -6.06 -32.94 12.64
CA VAL A 173 -5.10 -31.92 13.03
C VAL A 173 -4.24 -31.55 11.82
N TYR A 174 -3.76 -30.30 11.79
CA TYR A 174 -3.01 -29.74 10.67
C TYR A 174 -1.68 -29.17 11.16
N SER A 175 -0.58 -29.61 10.55
CA SER A 175 0.74 -28.98 10.67
C SER A 175 1.05 -28.28 9.36
N ASP A 176 1.26 -26.96 9.40
CA ASP A 176 1.46 -26.14 8.22
C ASP A 176 2.94 -25.70 8.10
N ILE A 177 3.49 -25.75 6.88
CA ILE A 177 4.82 -25.26 6.50
C ILE A 177 4.66 -24.22 5.39
N ARG A 178 5.33 -23.06 5.49
CA ARG A 178 5.28 -21.99 4.47
C ARG A 178 6.55 -22.00 3.62
N LEU A 179 6.40 -22.19 2.31
CA LEU A 179 7.51 -22.02 1.36
C LEU A 179 7.37 -20.69 0.63
N SER A 180 8.47 -19.92 0.57
CA SER A 180 8.50 -18.60 -0.10
C SER A 180 9.82 -18.31 -0.85
N GLN A 181 10.69 -19.31 -1.00
CA GLN A 181 12.03 -19.12 -1.58
C GLN A 181 12.12 -19.51 -3.06
N ALA A 182 11.06 -20.04 -3.66
CA ALA A 182 11.03 -20.29 -5.11
C ALA A 182 10.78 -18.96 -5.86
N PRO A 183 11.10 -18.88 -7.16
CA PRO A 183 10.63 -17.77 -8.01
C PRO A 183 9.10 -17.59 -7.94
N SER A 184 8.60 -16.36 -8.03
CA SER A 184 7.17 -16.02 -7.81
C SER A 184 6.20 -16.78 -8.74
N LYS A 185 6.63 -17.05 -9.99
CA LYS A 185 5.88 -17.85 -10.97
C LYS A 185 6.32 -19.31 -11.08
N ALA A 186 7.14 -19.82 -10.14
CA ALA A 186 7.54 -21.21 -10.14
C ALA A 186 6.33 -22.14 -9.93
N VAL A 187 6.25 -23.17 -10.75
CA VAL A 187 5.16 -24.15 -10.77
C VAL A 187 5.69 -25.49 -10.32
N VAL A 188 4.99 -26.15 -9.40
CA VAL A 188 5.36 -27.47 -8.88
C VAL A 188 5.37 -28.50 -10.01
N THR A 189 6.43 -29.30 -10.07
CA THR A 189 6.51 -30.51 -10.92
C THR A 189 6.31 -31.76 -10.10
N SER A 190 6.92 -31.83 -8.92
CA SER A 190 6.79 -32.95 -8.00
C SER A 190 7.12 -32.56 -6.57
N VAL A 191 6.69 -33.38 -5.61
CA VAL A 191 6.96 -33.20 -4.18
C VAL A 191 7.55 -34.47 -3.59
N ASP A 192 8.56 -34.31 -2.75
CA ASP A 192 9.01 -35.33 -1.81
C ASP A 192 8.58 -34.91 -0.40
N VAL A 193 8.10 -35.85 0.39
CA VAL A 193 7.71 -35.63 1.78
C VAL A 193 8.23 -36.77 2.64
N HIS A 194 8.68 -36.45 3.84
CA HIS A 194 9.02 -37.44 4.85
C HIS A 194 8.33 -37.09 6.15
N ILE A 195 7.82 -38.11 6.83
CA ILE A 195 7.11 -37.98 8.10
C ILE A 195 7.73 -38.88 9.15
N GLU A 196 7.79 -38.36 10.37
CA GLU A 196 8.09 -39.06 11.61
C GLU A 196 6.90 -38.86 12.56
N VAL A 197 6.26 -39.96 12.93
CA VAL A 197 5.06 -39.96 13.78
C VAL A 197 5.25 -40.96 14.89
N VAL A 198 4.99 -40.57 16.13
CA VAL A 198 5.00 -41.47 17.28
C VAL A 198 3.56 -41.80 17.64
N HIS A 199 3.14 -43.03 17.34
CA HIS A 199 1.81 -43.54 17.69
C HIS A 199 1.89 -45.02 18.07
N PRO A 200 1.17 -45.48 19.12
CA PRO A 200 1.24 -46.88 19.55
C PRO A 200 0.53 -47.86 18.61
N ALA A 201 -0.33 -47.35 17.70
CA ALA A 201 -1.02 -48.12 16.67
C ALA A 201 -1.08 -47.30 15.37
N VAL A 202 0.01 -47.28 14.60
CA VAL A 202 0.10 -46.45 13.38
C VAL A 202 -0.83 -46.95 12.27
N GLU A 203 -1.25 -48.21 12.32
CA GLU A 203 -2.25 -48.82 11.44
C GLU A 203 -3.67 -48.23 11.58
N GLU A 204 -3.87 -47.34 12.55
CA GLU A 204 -5.15 -46.64 12.80
C GLU A 204 -5.15 -45.22 12.21
N LEU A 205 -3.99 -44.73 11.75
CA LEU A 205 -3.83 -43.35 11.30
C LEU A 205 -4.23 -43.14 9.84
N TRP A 206 -4.80 -41.95 9.59
CA TRP A 206 -4.87 -41.35 8.26
C TRP A 206 -3.99 -40.12 8.21
N ILE A 207 -3.10 -40.04 7.21
CA ILE A 207 -2.19 -38.92 7.03
C ILE A 207 -2.17 -38.50 5.56
N ASP A 208 -2.48 -37.23 5.30
CA ASP A 208 -2.46 -36.64 3.96
C ASP A 208 -1.55 -35.41 3.92
N LEU A 209 -0.85 -35.24 2.81
CA LEU A 209 -0.25 -33.98 2.41
C LEU A 209 -1.28 -33.18 1.60
N CYS A 210 -1.40 -31.88 1.85
CA CYS A 210 -2.37 -30.99 1.20
C CYS A 210 -1.70 -29.70 0.70
N ASN A 211 -2.29 -29.11 -0.35
CA ASN A 211 -1.98 -27.73 -0.77
C ASN A 211 -2.64 -26.69 0.17
N GLU A 212 -2.35 -25.40 -0.03
CA GLU A 212 -2.82 -24.29 0.83
C GLU A 212 -4.35 -24.28 0.99
N SER A 213 -5.08 -24.49 -0.10
CA SER A 213 -6.55 -24.54 -0.08
C SER A 213 -7.14 -25.80 0.56
N ARG A 214 -6.30 -26.82 0.85
CA ARG A 214 -6.67 -28.15 1.34
C ARG A 214 -7.62 -28.93 0.42
N THR A 215 -7.75 -28.49 -0.84
CA THR A 215 -8.63 -29.11 -1.84
C THR A 215 -7.91 -30.21 -2.62
N ARG A 216 -6.61 -30.04 -2.89
CA ARG A 216 -5.75 -31.10 -3.42
C ARG A 216 -5.04 -31.79 -2.27
N ARG A 217 -5.03 -33.13 -2.32
CA ARG A 217 -4.38 -33.96 -1.31
C ARG A 217 -3.75 -35.20 -1.92
N CYS A 218 -2.64 -35.62 -1.33
CA CYS A 218 -2.00 -36.91 -1.60
C CYS A 218 -1.95 -37.70 -0.28
N ASN A 219 -2.35 -38.96 -0.33
CA ASN A 219 -2.34 -39.81 0.85
C ASN A 219 -0.90 -40.29 1.12
N VAL A 220 -0.38 -39.98 2.31
CA VAL A 220 0.96 -40.37 2.75
C VAL A 220 0.89 -41.69 3.55
N TRP A 221 -0.19 -41.87 4.31
CA TRP A 221 -0.46 -43.09 5.08
C TRP A 221 -1.98 -43.35 5.23
N PHE A 222 -2.40 -44.59 5.06
CA PHE A 222 -3.81 -44.99 5.18
C PHE A 222 -3.95 -46.39 5.77
N MET A 223 -4.06 -46.48 7.10
CA MET A 223 -4.35 -47.72 7.84
C MET A 223 -3.61 -48.97 7.31
N GLU A 224 -2.32 -48.80 6.98
CA GLU A 224 -1.51 -49.88 6.44
C GLU A 224 -1.02 -50.77 7.59
N THR A 225 -0.91 -52.08 7.35
CA THR A 225 -0.38 -53.02 8.36
C THR A 225 1.07 -52.69 8.69
N HIS A 226 1.38 -52.45 9.96
CA HIS A 226 2.70 -52.07 10.42
C HIS A 226 3.06 -52.75 11.73
N ASP A 227 4.27 -53.32 11.82
CA ASP A 227 4.79 -53.94 13.04
C ASP A 227 5.73 -52.95 13.74
N GLY A 228 5.21 -52.08 14.61
CA GLY A 228 6.03 -51.09 15.32
C GLY A 228 5.26 -50.00 16.06
N GLN A 229 5.91 -49.37 17.06
CA GLN A 229 5.44 -48.14 17.69
C GLN A 229 6.17 -46.97 17.02
N GLY A 230 5.49 -46.26 16.12
CA GLY A 230 6.04 -45.14 15.35
C GLY A 230 6.14 -45.41 13.85
N LEU A 231 6.09 -44.33 13.07
CA LEU A 231 6.07 -44.33 11.60
C LEU A 231 7.11 -43.34 11.09
N SER A 232 8.14 -43.86 10.43
CA SER A 232 9.11 -43.10 9.62
C SER A 232 8.89 -43.47 8.15
N LYS A 233 8.43 -42.51 7.33
CA LYS A 233 8.09 -42.78 5.92
C LYS A 233 8.47 -41.63 5.02
N THR A 234 9.25 -41.92 3.98
CA THR A 234 9.51 -41.01 2.86
C THR A 234 8.69 -41.41 1.65
N MET A 235 8.03 -40.45 1.03
CA MET A 235 7.34 -40.60 -0.25
C MET A 235 7.91 -39.58 -1.23
N THR A 236 8.39 -40.04 -2.39
CA THR A 236 9.06 -39.19 -3.37
C THR A 236 8.33 -39.16 -4.70
N GLY A 237 8.52 -38.08 -5.46
CA GLY A 237 7.98 -37.93 -6.81
C GLY A 237 6.44 -37.81 -6.87
N ILE A 238 5.83 -37.21 -5.86
CA ILE A 238 4.37 -36.96 -5.80
C ILE A 238 4.02 -35.91 -6.85
N THR A 239 3.11 -36.23 -7.78
CA THR A 239 2.78 -35.36 -8.94
C THR A 239 1.37 -34.77 -8.89
N GLU A 240 0.60 -35.10 -7.85
CA GLU A 240 -0.78 -34.67 -7.62
C GLU A 240 -0.90 -33.14 -7.49
N PHE A 241 0.21 -32.51 -7.11
CA PHE A 241 0.35 -31.06 -6.98
C PHE A 241 1.02 -30.41 -8.20
N ALA A 242 1.30 -31.15 -9.26
CA ALA A 242 1.89 -30.58 -10.47
C ALA A 242 0.97 -29.50 -11.05
N GLY A 243 1.55 -28.35 -11.39
CA GLY A 243 0.78 -27.17 -11.84
C GLY A 243 0.42 -26.17 -10.74
N GLU A 244 0.59 -26.52 -9.46
CA GLU A 244 0.36 -25.60 -8.33
C GLU A 244 1.51 -24.59 -8.17
N ARG A 245 1.28 -23.51 -7.42
CA ARG A 245 2.33 -22.52 -7.09
C ARG A 245 3.37 -23.16 -6.16
N ALA A 246 4.67 -22.97 -6.43
CA ALA A 246 5.71 -23.49 -5.53
C ALA A 246 5.73 -22.75 -4.17
N ASN A 247 5.54 -21.43 -4.21
CA ASN A 247 5.41 -20.59 -3.02
C ASN A 247 3.97 -20.61 -2.49
N GLN A 248 3.71 -21.42 -1.48
CA GLN A 248 2.42 -21.50 -0.79
C GLN A 248 2.58 -22.16 0.59
N PHE A 249 1.50 -22.22 1.36
CA PHE A 249 1.43 -23.12 2.52
C PHE A 249 1.22 -24.57 2.08
N TRP A 250 1.89 -25.48 2.78
CA TRP A 250 1.74 -26.92 2.65
C TRP A 250 1.31 -27.50 3.99
N SER A 251 0.25 -28.32 4.00
CA SER A 251 -0.31 -28.86 5.24
C SER A 251 -0.16 -30.37 5.27
N LEU A 252 0.54 -30.90 6.27
CA LEU A 252 0.39 -32.30 6.65
C LEU A 252 -0.75 -32.40 7.65
N ARG A 253 -1.76 -33.22 7.34
CA ARG A 253 -2.87 -33.48 8.27
C ARG A 253 -2.87 -34.93 8.73
N ALA A 254 -3.21 -35.14 9.99
CA ALA A 254 -3.33 -36.47 10.57
C ALA A 254 -4.59 -36.59 11.42
N THR A 255 -5.15 -37.79 11.50
CA THR A 255 -6.22 -38.14 12.45
C THR A 255 -6.08 -39.60 12.87
N ASP A 256 -6.41 -39.90 14.12
CA ASP A 256 -6.59 -41.28 14.57
C ASP A 256 -8.03 -41.71 14.28
N ALA A 257 -8.18 -42.69 13.40
CA ALA A 257 -9.48 -43.21 12.95
C ALA A 257 -10.06 -44.26 13.90
N ARG A 258 -9.44 -44.48 15.06
CA ARG A 258 -9.96 -45.33 16.14
C ARG A 258 -9.76 -44.64 17.50
N ALA A 259 -10.51 -45.10 18.50
CA ALA A 259 -10.46 -44.55 19.84
C ALA A 259 -9.67 -45.47 20.78
N GLY A 260 -8.92 -44.88 21.71
CA GLY A 260 -8.27 -45.60 22.80
C GLY A 260 -6.75 -45.45 22.85
N ASN A 261 -6.16 -44.75 21.89
CA ASN A 261 -4.73 -44.51 21.75
C ASN A 261 -4.48 -43.05 21.36
N VAL A 262 -3.33 -42.49 21.74
CA VAL A 262 -2.94 -41.13 21.34
C VAL A 262 -1.48 -41.12 20.93
N GLY A 263 -1.13 -40.23 20.01
CA GLY A 263 0.23 -39.98 19.59
C GLY A 263 0.36 -38.61 18.95
N TYR A 264 1.48 -38.36 18.27
CA TYR A 264 1.80 -37.05 17.71
C TYR A 264 2.65 -37.17 16.46
N ILE A 265 2.54 -36.18 15.57
CA ILE A 265 3.51 -35.94 14.51
C ILE A 265 4.75 -35.36 15.20
N ASP A 266 5.88 -36.06 15.14
CA ASP A 266 7.14 -35.65 15.76
C ASP A 266 7.85 -34.64 14.86
N SER A 267 8.06 -35.01 13.60
CA SER A 267 8.59 -34.10 12.58
C SER A 267 8.18 -34.53 11.17
N TRP A 268 8.24 -33.61 10.22
CA TRP A 268 8.13 -33.89 8.80
C TRP A 268 8.85 -32.80 8.00
N TRP A 269 9.34 -33.18 6.83
CA TRP A 269 9.91 -32.26 5.87
C TRP A 269 9.25 -32.42 4.51
N ILE A 270 9.26 -31.34 3.75
CA ILE A 270 8.78 -31.29 2.38
C ILE A 270 9.86 -30.71 1.48
N LYS A 271 10.01 -31.28 0.29
CA LYS A 271 10.81 -30.74 -0.79
C LYS A 271 9.97 -30.65 -2.05
N VAL A 272 9.80 -29.43 -2.54
CA VAL A 272 9.01 -29.12 -3.72
C VAL A 272 9.96 -28.87 -4.88
N TYR A 273 9.86 -29.71 -5.91
CA TYR A 273 10.52 -29.52 -7.18
C TYR A 273 9.62 -28.71 -8.09
N TYR A 274 10.21 -27.81 -8.87
CA TYR A 274 9.45 -26.90 -9.72
C TYR A 274 10.10 -26.71 -11.09
N GLU A 275 9.31 -26.12 -11.98
CA GLU A 275 9.67 -25.54 -13.28
C GLU A 275 9.28 -24.05 -13.26
N GLY A 276 10.08 -23.20 -13.89
CA GLY A 276 9.98 -21.74 -13.93
C GLY A 276 11.11 -21.21 -14.81
N PRO A 277 11.33 -19.90 -14.99
CA PRO A 277 12.55 -19.47 -15.67
C PRO A 277 13.77 -19.78 -14.79
N TRP A 278 14.82 -20.31 -15.41
CA TRP A 278 16.07 -20.71 -14.75
C TRP A 278 17.23 -19.79 -15.09
N ASP A 279 16.91 -18.67 -15.70
CA ASP A 279 17.84 -17.62 -16.08
C ASP A 279 17.06 -16.31 -15.97
N VAL A 280 17.07 -15.69 -14.80
CA VAL A 280 17.05 -14.23 -14.79
C VAL A 280 18.45 -13.85 -14.34
N GLY A 281 19.07 -12.96 -15.11
CA GLY A 281 20.20 -12.21 -14.61
C GLY A 281 19.71 -11.36 -13.42
N LEU A 282 19.92 -10.06 -13.48
CA LEU A 282 19.22 -9.19 -12.55
C LEU A 282 17.70 -9.39 -12.66
N PRO A 283 16.89 -9.02 -11.64
CA PRO A 283 15.44 -9.20 -11.67
C PRO A 283 14.78 -8.19 -12.62
N ASP A 284 15.12 -8.23 -13.91
CA ASP A 284 14.77 -7.25 -14.94
C ASP A 284 13.58 -7.67 -15.81
N ASP A 285 12.86 -8.74 -15.43
CA ASP A 285 11.60 -9.18 -16.03
C ASP A 285 10.43 -9.01 -15.04
N PRO A 286 9.38 -8.21 -15.36
CA PRO A 286 8.20 -8.04 -14.51
C PRO A 286 7.42 -9.34 -14.28
N ASN A 287 7.67 -10.39 -15.08
CA ASN A 287 7.10 -11.71 -14.83
C ASN A 287 7.79 -12.44 -13.67
N TYR A 288 8.98 -12.02 -13.27
CA TYR A 288 9.78 -12.71 -12.25
C TYR A 288 10.31 -11.73 -11.19
N PRO A 289 9.41 -10.97 -10.54
CA PRO A 289 9.80 -9.97 -9.56
C PRO A 289 10.34 -10.59 -8.28
N VAL A 290 11.20 -9.85 -7.57
CA VAL A 290 11.63 -10.18 -6.21
C VAL A 290 10.52 -9.83 -5.21
N VAL A 291 10.10 -10.79 -4.40
CA VAL A 291 9.09 -10.52 -3.37
C VAL A 291 9.71 -9.76 -2.20
N VAL A 292 9.18 -8.58 -1.89
CA VAL A 292 9.59 -7.77 -0.74
C VAL A 292 8.59 -7.88 0.40
N THR A 293 9.08 -7.75 1.63
CA THR A 293 8.29 -7.91 2.86
C THR A 293 8.11 -6.57 3.56
N ASP A 294 6.93 -6.34 4.12
CA ASP A 294 6.60 -5.13 4.86
C ASP A 294 7.61 -4.83 5.98
N GLY A 295 8.13 -3.62 6.00
CA GLY A 295 9.07 -3.14 7.02
C GLY A 295 10.48 -3.74 6.95
N VAL A 296 10.76 -4.63 5.99
CA VAL A 296 12.08 -5.26 5.81
C VAL A 296 12.79 -4.58 4.63
N PRO A 297 13.88 -3.82 4.87
CA PRO A 297 14.65 -3.24 3.78
C PRO A 297 15.27 -4.33 2.90
N TYR A 298 15.12 -4.17 1.59
CA TYR A 298 15.75 -4.99 0.57
C TYR A 298 16.93 -4.24 -0.05
N SER A 299 18.09 -4.89 -0.16
CA SER A 299 19.26 -4.35 -0.86
C SER A 299 19.43 -5.04 -2.21
N GLY A 300 19.53 -4.26 -3.28
CA GLY A 300 19.65 -4.74 -4.66
C GLY A 300 20.58 -3.86 -5.50
N THR A 301 20.66 -4.16 -6.80
CA THR A 301 21.44 -3.39 -7.77
C THR A 301 20.76 -3.40 -9.13
N THR A 302 20.81 -2.28 -9.86
CA THR A 302 20.36 -2.17 -11.26
C THR A 302 21.50 -2.42 -12.26
N ARG A 303 22.74 -2.66 -11.79
CA ARG A 303 23.93 -2.80 -12.63
C ARG A 303 23.88 -4.03 -13.55
N GLY A 304 23.52 -3.84 -14.81
CA GLY A 304 23.42 -4.89 -15.82
C GLY A 304 21.99 -5.36 -16.09
N ALA A 305 20.99 -4.68 -15.53
CA ALA A 305 19.60 -4.84 -15.92
C ALA A 305 19.43 -4.42 -17.38
N THR A 306 18.46 -5.01 -18.08
CA THR A 306 18.32 -4.85 -19.53
C THR A 306 17.00 -4.27 -19.98
N GLY A 307 16.03 -4.07 -19.08
CA GLY A 307 14.72 -3.57 -19.47
C GLY A 307 14.79 -2.17 -20.08
N GLN A 308 13.85 -1.89 -20.99
CA GLN A 308 13.84 -0.70 -21.86
C GLN A 308 12.53 0.09 -21.73
N GLY A 309 11.66 -0.31 -20.79
CA GLY A 309 10.47 0.47 -20.47
C GLY A 309 10.87 1.77 -19.77
N GLU A 310 9.98 2.74 -19.83
CA GLU A 310 10.10 4.00 -19.08
C GLU A 310 8.80 4.22 -18.28
N SER A 311 8.93 4.80 -17.10
CA SER A 311 7.78 5.25 -16.31
C SER A 311 7.29 6.62 -16.78
N ARG A 312 6.10 7.05 -16.35
CA ARG A 312 5.55 8.36 -16.77
C ARG A 312 6.27 9.59 -16.23
N CYS A 313 6.93 9.47 -15.09
CA CYS A 313 7.63 10.58 -14.44
C CYS A 313 9.14 10.50 -14.57
N GLY A 314 9.69 9.33 -14.92
CA GLY A 314 11.11 9.19 -15.18
C GLY A 314 11.48 9.65 -16.59
N VAL A 315 12.73 10.07 -16.75
CA VAL A 315 13.32 10.39 -18.05
C VAL A 315 14.33 9.33 -18.39
N ARG A 316 14.10 8.57 -19.48
CA ARG A 316 14.99 7.46 -19.90
C ARG A 316 15.31 6.53 -18.73
N ASP A 317 14.32 6.29 -17.87
CA ASP A 317 14.49 5.51 -16.66
C ASP A 317 14.41 4.00 -16.94
N ALA A 318 15.24 3.53 -17.86
CA ALA A 318 15.37 2.13 -18.26
C ALA A 318 16.31 1.36 -17.30
N LEU A 319 16.68 0.13 -17.69
CA LEU A 319 17.57 -0.76 -16.92
C LEU A 319 17.02 -1.05 -15.52
N ASP A 320 15.77 -1.47 -15.49
CA ASP A 320 14.94 -1.62 -14.30
C ASP A 320 15.07 -2.98 -13.61
N VAL A 321 14.74 -2.97 -12.33
CA VAL A 321 14.56 -4.15 -11.51
C VAL A 321 13.16 -4.17 -10.92
N TRP A 322 12.53 -5.34 -10.95
CA TRP A 322 11.15 -5.57 -10.57
C TRP A 322 11.03 -6.28 -9.22
N HIS A 323 10.14 -5.76 -8.39
CA HIS A 323 9.73 -6.34 -7.11
C HIS A 323 8.22 -6.56 -7.07
N ALA A 324 7.77 -7.40 -6.16
CA ALA A 324 6.37 -7.67 -5.89
C ALA A 324 6.07 -7.47 -4.42
N TYR A 325 4.94 -6.83 -4.14
CA TYR A 325 4.44 -6.61 -2.79
C TYR A 325 2.94 -6.89 -2.73
N THR A 326 2.54 -7.65 -1.72
CA THR A 326 1.12 -7.93 -1.43
C THR A 326 0.81 -7.45 -0.01
N PRO A 327 0.06 -6.34 0.16
CA PRO A 327 -0.32 -5.84 1.48
C PRO A 327 -1.19 -6.85 2.23
N VAL A 328 -0.99 -6.98 3.54
CA VAL A 328 -1.85 -7.81 4.41
C VAL A 328 -3.12 -7.08 4.84
N GLN A 329 -3.13 -5.75 4.78
CA GLN A 329 -4.24 -4.88 5.13
C GLN A 329 -4.37 -3.76 4.10
N THR A 330 -5.60 -3.26 3.90
CA THR A 330 -5.83 -2.09 3.05
C THR A 330 -5.44 -0.85 3.84
N ALA A 331 -4.41 -0.15 3.39
CA ALA A 331 -3.91 1.06 4.03
C ALA A 331 -3.10 1.90 3.03
N LEU A 332 -2.71 3.10 3.46
CA LEU A 332 -1.62 3.81 2.80
C LEU A 332 -0.33 3.02 2.97
N THR A 333 0.45 2.93 1.89
CA THR A 333 1.75 2.27 1.89
C THR A 333 2.79 3.23 1.35
N THR A 334 3.90 3.39 2.07
CA THR A 334 5.07 4.12 1.58
C THR A 334 6.06 3.14 0.99
N LEU A 335 6.42 3.36 -0.27
CA LEU A 335 7.53 2.73 -0.96
C LEU A 335 8.63 3.77 -1.08
N ARG A 336 9.85 3.43 -0.69
CA ARG A 336 10.99 4.33 -0.80
C ARG A 336 12.21 3.60 -1.32
N VAL A 337 12.81 4.16 -2.36
CA VAL A 337 14.13 3.75 -2.86
C VAL A 337 15.15 4.78 -2.39
N ARG A 338 16.34 4.30 -2.03
CA ARG A 338 17.50 5.16 -1.76
C ARG A 338 18.72 4.62 -2.46
N SER A 339 19.54 5.53 -2.98
CA SER A 339 20.87 5.19 -3.52
C SER A 339 21.85 6.34 -3.31
N ASP A 340 23.10 5.99 -3.00
CA ASP A 340 24.24 6.92 -3.07
C ASP A 340 24.94 6.86 -4.44
N ASP A 341 24.57 5.89 -5.29
CA ASP A 341 25.25 5.58 -6.55
C ASP A 341 24.63 6.27 -7.77
N PHE A 342 23.32 6.54 -7.74
CA PHE A 342 22.55 7.06 -8.87
C PHE A 342 21.28 7.78 -8.43
N ASP A 343 20.72 8.56 -9.35
CA ASP A 343 19.43 9.22 -9.19
C ASP A 343 18.26 8.24 -9.45
N THR A 344 17.42 8.01 -8.44
CA THR A 344 16.51 6.87 -8.40
C THR A 344 15.12 7.23 -8.92
N THR A 345 14.53 6.39 -9.77
CA THR A 345 13.10 6.44 -10.11
C THR A 345 12.35 5.22 -9.56
N LEU A 346 11.06 5.41 -9.31
CA LEU A 346 10.18 4.39 -8.75
C LEU A 346 8.82 4.41 -9.47
N ALA A 347 8.30 3.23 -9.82
CA ALA A 347 6.94 3.09 -10.34
C ALA A 347 6.22 1.88 -9.75
N VAL A 348 4.89 1.96 -9.66
CA VAL A 348 4.03 0.89 -9.15
C VAL A 348 2.97 0.55 -10.19
N TYR A 349 2.79 -0.75 -10.42
CA TYR A 349 1.82 -1.30 -11.36
C TYR A 349 0.82 -2.17 -10.63
N ASP A 350 -0.44 -2.06 -11.05
CA ASP A 350 -1.54 -2.89 -10.54
C ASP A 350 -1.51 -4.32 -11.15
N PRO A 351 -2.38 -5.25 -10.70
CA PRO A 351 -2.42 -6.61 -11.25
C PRO A 351 -2.76 -6.70 -12.73
N SER A 352 -3.29 -5.64 -13.33
CA SER A 352 -3.59 -5.57 -14.77
C SER A 352 -2.39 -5.11 -15.60
N GLY A 353 -1.30 -4.71 -14.95
CA GLY A 353 -0.09 -4.19 -15.58
C GLY A 353 -0.18 -2.69 -15.91
N VAL A 354 -1.17 -1.98 -15.35
CA VAL A 354 -1.29 -0.52 -15.49
C VAL A 354 -0.45 0.13 -14.40
N GLU A 355 0.44 1.06 -14.79
CA GLU A 355 1.14 1.91 -13.84
C GLU A 355 0.14 2.86 -13.17
N VAL A 356 0.10 2.79 -11.84
CA VAL A 356 -0.88 3.49 -10.98
C VAL A 356 -0.22 4.55 -10.11
N ALA A 357 1.10 4.54 -9.99
CA ALA A 357 1.88 5.55 -9.31
C ALA A 357 3.31 5.57 -9.86
N CYS A 358 3.95 6.73 -9.92
CA CYS A 358 5.39 6.84 -10.14
C CYS A 358 5.95 8.08 -9.44
N GLY A 359 7.20 8.01 -8.99
CA GLY A 359 7.93 9.08 -8.31
C GLY A 359 9.39 9.17 -8.74
N ASP A 360 9.90 10.39 -8.77
CA ASP A 360 11.26 10.79 -9.15
C ASP A 360 11.61 12.04 -8.32
N ASP A 361 12.78 12.08 -7.67
CA ASP A 361 13.19 13.20 -6.81
C ASP A 361 12.18 13.61 -5.71
N ASP A 362 11.59 12.63 -5.01
CA ASP A 362 10.57 12.91 -4.01
C ASP A 362 11.18 13.50 -2.72
N CYS A 363 10.90 14.79 -2.51
CA CYS A 363 11.37 15.64 -1.39
C CYS A 363 12.74 16.29 -1.58
N GLU A 364 13.72 15.95 -0.73
CA GLU A 364 15.07 16.53 -0.79
C GLU A 364 16.04 15.42 -1.20
N GLY A 365 16.75 15.64 -2.32
CA GLY A 365 17.73 14.70 -2.86
C GLY A 365 17.22 14.00 -4.12
N THR A 366 17.88 12.89 -4.44
CA THR A 366 17.64 12.05 -5.64
C THR A 366 16.99 10.69 -5.29
N ASP A 367 16.39 10.63 -4.10
CA ASP A 367 15.65 9.47 -3.61
C ASP A 367 14.20 9.58 -4.09
N SER A 368 13.63 8.52 -4.65
CA SER A 368 12.19 8.47 -4.96
C SER A 368 11.36 7.75 -3.90
N MET A 369 10.13 8.23 -3.74
CA MET A 369 9.18 7.79 -2.73
C MET A 369 7.74 7.91 -3.22
N ILE A 370 7.04 6.78 -3.23
CA ILE A 370 5.61 6.73 -3.50
C ILE A 370 4.86 6.49 -2.20
N MET A 371 3.79 7.24 -1.97
CA MET A 371 2.81 6.92 -0.94
C MET A 371 1.44 6.83 -1.58
N MET A 372 0.85 5.63 -1.56
CA MET A 372 -0.44 5.38 -2.21
C MET A 372 -1.29 4.38 -1.41
N PRO A 373 -2.63 4.45 -1.51
CA PRO A 373 -3.47 3.41 -0.94
C PRO A 373 -3.26 2.09 -1.71
N MET A 374 -3.00 1.00 -0.98
CA MET A 374 -2.86 -0.34 -1.55
C MET A 374 -3.87 -1.29 -0.89
N LEU A 375 -4.48 -2.16 -1.69
CA LEU A 375 -5.54 -3.08 -1.25
C LEU A 375 -4.96 -4.37 -0.65
N ALA A 376 -5.55 -4.84 0.46
CA ALA A 376 -5.20 -6.12 1.06
C ALA A 376 -5.31 -7.28 0.05
N GLY A 377 -4.31 -8.17 0.04
CA GLY A 377 -4.29 -9.36 -0.81
C GLY A 377 -4.12 -9.08 -2.32
N THR A 378 -3.94 -7.83 -2.71
CA THR A 378 -3.67 -7.44 -4.11
C THR A 378 -2.17 -7.39 -4.32
N GLU A 379 -1.64 -8.13 -5.29
CA GLU A 379 -0.23 -8.09 -5.65
C GLU A 379 0.04 -6.89 -6.56
N TYR A 380 0.97 -6.03 -6.15
CA TYR A 380 1.45 -4.90 -6.94
C TYR A 380 2.88 -5.16 -7.37
N LEU A 381 3.21 -4.76 -8.59
CA LEU A 381 4.59 -4.75 -9.07
C LEU A 381 5.22 -3.40 -8.79
N ILE A 382 6.49 -3.41 -8.38
CA ILE A 382 7.27 -2.23 -8.05
C ILE A 382 8.50 -2.24 -8.95
N ARG A 383 8.69 -1.18 -9.70
CA ARG A 383 9.79 -1.01 -10.64
C ARG A 383 10.77 0.01 -10.08
N VAL A 384 12.04 -0.38 -9.99
CA VAL A 384 13.14 0.49 -9.57
C VAL A 384 14.08 0.68 -10.75
N ALA A 385 14.30 1.91 -11.15
CA ALA A 385 15.23 2.29 -12.21
C ALA A 385 15.99 3.57 -11.83
N GLY A 386 16.83 4.07 -12.72
CA GLY A 386 17.58 5.32 -12.51
C GLY A 386 17.35 6.32 -13.63
N TYR A 387 17.36 7.60 -13.30
CA TYR A 387 17.27 8.70 -14.27
C TYR A 387 18.38 8.57 -15.34
N ASP A 388 18.05 8.82 -16.61
CA ASP A 388 18.98 8.79 -17.74
C ASP A 388 19.82 7.49 -17.84
N GLU A 389 19.18 6.34 -17.58
CA GLU A 389 19.79 5.00 -17.58
C GLU A 389 20.92 4.83 -16.55
N GLU A 390 20.98 5.67 -15.52
CA GLU A 390 21.93 5.50 -14.43
C GLU A 390 21.67 4.18 -13.67
N THR A 391 22.74 3.52 -13.22
CA THR A 391 22.64 2.25 -12.50
C THR A 391 23.58 2.16 -11.32
N GLY A 392 23.13 1.48 -10.28
CA GLY A 392 23.88 1.33 -9.05
C GLY A 392 23.20 0.46 -8.02
N ASP A 393 23.81 0.41 -6.83
CA ASP A 393 23.25 -0.30 -5.69
C ASP A 393 22.17 0.55 -5.02
N TYR A 394 21.10 -0.07 -4.55
CA TYR A 394 19.98 0.63 -3.92
C TYR A 394 19.41 -0.14 -2.72
N THR A 395 18.68 0.57 -1.88
CA THR A 395 17.82 -0.01 -0.84
C THR A 395 16.36 0.34 -1.09
N LEU A 396 15.51 -0.67 -1.22
CA LEU A 396 14.05 -0.53 -1.29
C LEU A 396 13.44 -0.84 0.08
N THR A 397 12.59 0.05 0.58
CA THR A 397 11.76 -0.21 1.77
C THR A 397 10.30 -0.03 1.40
N VAL A 398 9.47 -1.01 1.79
CA VAL A 398 8.01 -0.93 1.69
C VAL A 398 7.43 -0.93 3.10
N ARG A 399 6.55 0.01 3.41
CA ARG A 399 5.96 0.18 4.73
C ARG A 399 4.48 0.51 4.63
N SER A 400 3.62 -0.46 4.94
CA SER A 400 2.21 -0.26 5.18
C SER A 400 2.02 0.54 6.47
N HIS A 401 1.22 1.59 6.40
CA HIS A 401 0.78 2.34 7.56
C HIS A 401 -0.40 1.63 8.23
N SER A 402 -0.71 2.06 9.45
CA SER A 402 -1.93 1.60 10.12
C SER A 402 -3.16 2.09 9.35
N ALA A 403 -4.16 1.23 9.17
CA ALA A 403 -5.43 1.58 8.56
C ALA A 403 -6.10 2.71 9.38
N VAL A 404 -6.22 3.90 8.77
CA VAL A 404 -6.88 5.05 9.41
C VAL A 404 -8.38 4.90 9.22
N LEU A 405 -9.07 4.55 10.31
CA LEU A 405 -10.53 4.44 10.31
C LEU A 405 -11.18 5.83 10.19
N PRO A 406 -12.39 5.91 9.60
CA PRO A 406 -13.18 7.15 9.61
C PRO A 406 -13.42 7.68 11.03
N THR A 407 -13.59 9.00 11.15
CA THR A 407 -14.03 9.63 12.40
C THR A 407 -15.41 9.09 12.77
N ARG A 408 -15.62 8.77 14.06
CA ARG A 408 -16.93 8.30 14.53
C ARG A 408 -17.97 9.42 14.34
N PRO A 409 -19.10 9.16 13.65
CA PRO A 409 -20.16 10.16 13.49
C PRO A 409 -20.65 10.72 14.83
N ASN A 410 -20.79 12.04 14.92
CA ASN A 410 -21.19 12.77 16.12
C ASN A 410 -22.17 13.92 15.78
N GLU A 411 -22.48 14.77 16.78
CA GLU A 411 -23.26 16.01 16.60
C GLU A 411 -24.55 15.87 15.75
N PRO A 412 -25.50 15.03 16.17
CA PRO A 412 -26.72 14.78 15.40
C PRO A 412 -27.63 16.02 15.32
N ASP A 413 -28.18 16.27 14.14
CA ASP A 413 -29.38 17.09 13.90
C ASP A 413 -30.43 16.21 13.18
N PRO A 414 -31.63 16.00 13.73
CA PRO A 414 -32.11 16.50 15.01
C PRO A 414 -31.27 16.03 16.20
N ALA A 415 -31.09 16.92 17.17
CA ALA A 415 -30.41 16.59 18.42
C ALA A 415 -31.06 15.36 19.08
N ASN A 416 -30.26 14.54 19.77
CA ASN A 416 -30.78 13.33 20.39
C ASN A 416 -31.92 13.62 21.39
N GLY A 417 -33.09 13.04 21.15
CA GLY A 417 -34.31 13.26 21.92
C GLY A 417 -35.11 14.50 21.51
N ALA A 418 -34.78 15.15 20.39
CA ALA A 418 -35.44 16.37 19.96
C ALA A 418 -36.90 16.13 19.51
N GLU A 419 -37.77 17.07 19.86
CA GLU A 419 -39.08 17.25 19.25
C GLU A 419 -38.94 18.07 17.97
N VAL A 420 -39.37 17.51 16.85
CA VAL A 420 -39.13 18.07 15.51
C VAL A 420 -40.46 18.46 14.90
N ASP A 421 -40.70 19.78 14.87
CA ASP A 421 -41.90 20.39 14.31
C ASP A 421 -41.60 21.13 12.99
N ARG A 422 -41.12 20.39 12.00
CA ARG A 422 -40.83 20.92 10.65
C ARG A 422 -41.33 19.97 9.57
N ILE A 423 -41.74 20.54 8.45
CA ILE A 423 -42.29 19.78 7.30
C ILE A 423 -41.22 18.89 6.67
N GLU A 424 -39.99 19.38 6.62
CA GLU A 424 -38.85 18.66 6.07
C GLU A 424 -37.86 18.34 7.19
N ILE A 425 -37.60 17.05 7.40
CA ILE A 425 -36.62 16.56 8.36
C ILE A 425 -35.41 16.11 7.56
N VAL A 426 -34.25 16.63 7.92
CA VAL A 426 -32.94 16.21 7.44
C VAL A 426 -32.20 15.63 8.63
N LEU A 427 -31.64 14.45 8.45
CA LEU A 427 -30.68 13.85 9.39
C LEU A 427 -29.31 14.36 8.98
N ALA A 428 -28.63 15.10 9.85
CA ALA A 428 -27.30 15.62 9.64
C ALA A 428 -26.41 15.27 10.84
N TRP A 429 -25.11 15.13 10.60
CA TRP A 429 -24.12 14.76 11.61
C TRP A 429 -22.82 15.53 11.37
N ASP A 430 -21.87 15.44 12.30
CA ASP A 430 -20.55 16.08 12.22
C ASP A 430 -20.62 17.59 11.94
N GLY A 431 -21.62 18.28 12.52
CA GLY A 431 -21.82 19.72 12.38
C GLY A 431 -22.34 20.17 11.00
N ALA A 432 -22.78 19.23 10.16
CA ALA A 432 -23.34 19.52 8.85
C ALA A 432 -24.66 20.29 8.96
N SER A 433 -24.83 21.32 8.13
CA SER A 433 -26.06 22.10 8.12
C SER A 433 -27.26 21.25 7.63
N PRO A 434 -28.41 21.28 8.32
CA PRO A 434 -29.64 20.62 7.88
C PRO A 434 -30.32 21.36 6.70
N ALA A 435 -29.82 22.53 6.31
CA ALA A 435 -30.35 23.27 5.17
C ALA A 435 -30.15 22.45 3.88
N VAL A 436 -31.26 22.16 3.21
CA VAL A 436 -31.24 21.55 1.89
C VAL A 436 -30.98 22.66 0.89
N GLU A 437 -29.83 22.61 0.20
CA GLU A 437 -29.67 23.37 -1.04
C GLU A 437 -30.77 22.95 -2.01
N ALA A 438 -31.63 23.90 -2.33
CA ALA A 438 -32.84 23.66 -3.07
C ALA A 438 -32.53 23.31 -4.54
N ASN A 439 -33.10 22.17 -4.96
CA ASN A 439 -33.48 21.78 -6.32
C ASN A 439 -32.46 21.92 -7.47
N ARG A 440 -32.11 20.73 -7.97
CA ARG A 440 -31.59 20.42 -9.31
C ARG A 440 -32.51 20.98 -10.41
N GLU A 441 -32.05 22.00 -11.12
CA GLU A 441 -32.35 22.18 -12.54
C GLU A 441 -31.07 22.60 -13.28
N ALA A 442 -30.72 21.83 -14.32
CA ALA A 442 -29.59 22.11 -15.20
C ALA A 442 -29.84 23.41 -15.99
N ILE A 443 -28.87 24.32 -16.01
CA ILE A 443 -28.96 25.56 -16.79
C ILE A 443 -27.77 25.69 -17.74
N GLN A 444 -28.09 25.94 -19.00
CA GLN A 444 -27.18 26.29 -20.09
C GLN A 444 -26.60 27.69 -19.86
N LEU A 445 -25.27 27.81 -19.85
CA LEU A 445 -24.60 29.10 -19.95
C LEU A 445 -24.63 29.57 -21.42
N SER A 446 -25.26 30.71 -21.68
CA SER A 446 -25.31 31.34 -23.00
C SER A 446 -24.65 32.73 -22.98
N GLY A 447 -23.57 32.88 -23.76
CA GLY A 447 -23.47 33.94 -24.76
C GLY A 447 -22.84 35.30 -24.39
N ASN A 448 -21.51 35.35 -24.53
CA ASN A 448 -20.73 36.28 -25.37
C ASN A 448 -20.59 37.78 -24.97
N ARG A 449 -19.36 38.19 -24.61
CA ARG A 449 -18.67 39.45 -25.02
C ARG A 449 -17.15 39.47 -24.67
N THR A 450 -16.33 39.21 -25.69
CA THR A 450 -14.95 39.70 -26.02
C THR A 450 -13.91 40.19 -24.97
N ARG A 451 -12.81 39.39 -24.88
CA ARG A 451 -11.33 39.63 -24.75
C ARG A 451 -10.74 40.30 -23.49
N ARG A 452 -9.60 39.86 -22.88
CA ARG A 452 -8.66 38.68 -22.78
C ARG A 452 -7.64 39.09 -21.64
N LEU A 453 -7.07 38.24 -20.77
CA LEU A 453 -5.85 37.38 -20.91
C LEU A 453 -5.56 36.60 -19.55
N ALA A 454 -5.19 35.29 -19.58
CA ALA A 454 -4.46 34.42 -18.56
C ALA A 454 -3.92 33.11 -19.21
N THR A 455 -3.33 32.07 -18.53
CA THR A 455 -3.28 30.71 -19.14
C THR A 455 -4.69 30.23 -19.27
N VAL A 456 -5.22 30.64 -20.40
CA VAL A 456 -6.63 30.68 -20.70
C VAL A 456 -6.77 30.02 -22.01
N TYR A 457 -7.71 29.11 -22.05
CA TYR A 457 -8.07 28.41 -23.25
C TYR A 457 -9.24 29.17 -23.87
N GLY A 458 -9.00 29.77 -25.03
CA GLY A 458 -10.01 30.52 -25.77
C GLY A 458 -10.26 31.92 -25.19
N THR A 459 -11.32 32.03 -24.39
CA THR A 459 -11.76 33.27 -23.71
C THR A 459 -11.60 33.11 -22.22
N ASP A 460 -11.18 34.17 -21.53
CA ASP A 460 -11.05 34.13 -20.07
C ASP A 460 -12.45 34.06 -19.46
N ASP A 461 -12.81 32.88 -18.98
CA ASP A 461 -14.13 32.55 -18.44
C ASP A 461 -14.16 32.65 -16.91
N ARG A 462 -13.07 33.13 -16.29
CA ARG A 462 -12.99 33.31 -14.85
C ARG A 462 -13.88 34.45 -14.37
N VAL A 463 -14.69 34.15 -13.36
CA VAL A 463 -15.58 35.11 -12.69
C VAL A 463 -15.34 35.13 -11.19
N GLU A 464 -15.80 36.20 -10.54
CA GLU A 464 -15.67 36.40 -9.10
C GLU A 464 -16.91 35.95 -8.32
N GLU A 465 -16.74 35.72 -7.01
CA GLU A 465 -17.82 35.28 -6.10
C GLU A 465 -19.14 36.06 -6.26
N TYR A 466 -19.07 37.39 -6.35
CA TYR A 466 -20.26 38.24 -6.44
C TYR A 466 -20.98 38.14 -7.80
N GLU A 467 -20.31 37.63 -8.84
CA GLU A 467 -20.87 37.42 -10.17
C GLU A 467 -21.54 36.04 -10.30
N VAL A 468 -21.19 35.09 -9.42
CA VAL A 468 -21.78 33.75 -9.42
C VAL A 468 -23.22 33.79 -8.90
N THR A 469 -24.16 33.53 -9.80
CA THR A 469 -25.59 33.51 -9.48
C THR A 469 -26.10 32.11 -9.12
N ASP A 470 -25.46 31.06 -9.62
CA ASP A 470 -25.81 29.66 -9.35
C ASP A 470 -25.57 29.34 -7.86
N PRO A 471 -26.62 28.95 -7.10
CA PRO A 471 -26.48 28.61 -5.69
C PRO A 471 -25.64 27.36 -5.44
N ASN A 472 -25.66 26.37 -6.34
CA ASN A 472 -24.86 25.15 -6.19
C ASN A 472 -23.38 25.44 -6.41
N LEU A 473 -23.04 26.33 -7.35
CA LEU A 473 -21.65 26.76 -7.54
C LEU A 473 -21.16 27.57 -6.34
N ARG A 474 -21.96 28.49 -5.80
CA ARG A 474 -21.60 29.22 -4.57
C ARG A 474 -21.41 28.30 -3.37
N ALA A 475 -22.29 27.31 -3.23
CA ALA A 475 -22.14 26.28 -2.20
C ALA A 475 -20.85 25.48 -2.37
N ALA A 476 -20.56 25.03 -3.59
CA ALA A 476 -19.32 24.32 -3.88
C ALA A 476 -18.08 25.19 -3.59
N GLY A 477 -18.10 26.46 -4.00
CA GLY A 477 -17.03 27.39 -3.73
C GLY A 477 -16.83 27.67 -2.24
N SER A 478 -17.90 27.71 -1.43
CA SER A 478 -17.78 27.84 0.03
C SER A 478 -16.95 26.72 0.69
N ALA A 479 -16.88 25.55 0.04
CA ALA A 479 -16.08 24.40 0.47
C ALA A 479 -14.63 24.44 -0.03
N VAL A 480 -14.25 25.44 -0.83
CA VAL A 480 -12.89 25.67 -1.33
C VAL A 480 -12.21 26.74 -0.47
N GLY A 481 -11.00 26.43 -0.02
CA GLY A 481 -10.15 27.31 0.78
C GLY A 481 -8.76 27.50 0.17
N LEU A 482 -8.04 28.48 0.70
CA LEU A 482 -6.67 28.85 0.34
C LEU A 482 -5.70 28.37 1.43
N LEU A 483 -4.52 27.85 1.08
CA LEU A 483 -3.45 27.67 2.06
C LEU A 483 -2.73 29.00 2.27
N VAL A 484 -2.74 29.50 3.49
CA VAL A 484 -1.98 30.70 3.88
C VAL A 484 -1.04 30.35 5.02
N ARG A 485 0.12 31.01 5.12
CA ARG A 485 0.99 30.78 6.27
C ARG A 485 0.34 31.39 7.50
N ARG A 486 0.51 30.75 8.65
CA ARG A 486 0.04 31.32 9.93
C ARG A 486 0.58 32.74 10.17
N ALA A 487 1.81 33.00 9.72
CA ALA A 487 2.47 34.30 9.86
C ALA A 487 1.82 35.43 9.05
N ASP A 488 1.05 35.11 8.00
CA ASP A 488 0.37 36.09 7.16
C ASP A 488 -1.00 36.52 7.76
N LEU A 489 -1.40 35.93 8.90
CA LEU A 489 -2.62 36.27 9.65
C LEU A 489 -2.29 37.04 10.93
N VAL A 490 -2.67 38.32 10.97
CA VAL A 490 -2.46 39.20 12.12
C VAL A 490 -3.65 39.11 13.06
N ASP A 491 -3.43 38.65 14.30
CA ASP A 491 -4.46 38.63 15.35
C ASP A 491 -4.79 40.07 15.81
N LEU A 492 -6.04 40.49 15.59
CA LEU A 492 -6.55 41.80 16.01
C LEU A 492 -7.17 41.77 17.41
N GLY A 493 -7.25 40.60 18.04
CA GLY A 493 -7.98 40.36 19.27
C GLY A 493 -9.48 40.11 19.04
N GLY A 494 -10.16 39.55 20.05
CA GLY A 494 -11.61 39.29 19.98
C GLY A 494 -12.02 38.18 18.99
N GLY A 495 -11.08 37.35 18.55
CA GLY A 495 -11.31 36.27 17.57
C GLY A 495 -11.32 36.73 16.11
N MET A 496 -10.82 37.94 15.83
CA MET A 496 -10.68 38.50 14.49
C MET A 496 -9.22 38.50 14.04
N PHE A 497 -9.03 38.21 12.75
CA PHE A 497 -7.73 38.20 12.10
C PHE A 497 -7.76 39.08 10.85
N GLU A 498 -6.65 39.77 10.56
CA GLU A 498 -6.45 40.51 9.32
C GLU A 498 -5.39 39.82 8.47
N LEU A 499 -5.70 39.61 7.20
CA LEU A 499 -4.83 38.96 6.24
C LEU A 499 -3.85 39.98 5.64
N ALA A 500 -2.56 39.73 5.84
CA ALA A 500 -1.48 40.57 5.32
C ALA A 500 -1.20 40.24 3.85
N ALA A 501 -2.01 40.79 2.93
CA ALA A 501 -1.86 40.62 1.49
C ALA A 501 -1.21 41.83 0.79
N GLN A 502 -0.54 41.58 -0.33
CA GLN A 502 -0.08 42.61 -1.29
C GLN A 502 -0.85 42.46 -2.59
N SER A 503 -0.77 43.41 -3.52
CA SER A 503 -1.43 43.22 -4.81
C SER A 503 -0.78 42.11 -5.63
N PHE A 504 -1.56 41.45 -6.49
CA PHE A 504 -1.05 40.44 -7.41
C PHE A 504 0.10 40.97 -8.28
N ALA A 505 -0.02 42.20 -8.81
CA ALA A 505 1.06 42.85 -9.55
C ALA A 505 2.34 43.06 -8.73
N TRP A 506 2.21 43.30 -7.42
CA TRP A 506 3.37 43.45 -6.55
C TRP A 506 4.09 42.11 -6.39
N TRP A 507 3.37 41.03 -6.11
CA TRP A 507 3.96 39.69 -6.00
C TRP A 507 4.60 39.24 -7.32
N TYR A 508 3.92 39.45 -8.44
CA TYR A 508 4.45 39.13 -9.76
C TYR A 508 5.79 39.81 -10.00
N GLN A 509 5.88 41.11 -9.72
CA GLN A 509 7.13 41.88 -9.91
C GLN A 509 8.28 41.37 -9.01
N GLN A 510 7.97 40.89 -7.81
CA GLN A 510 8.99 40.36 -6.90
C GLN A 510 9.49 38.97 -7.28
N LEU A 511 8.59 38.14 -7.80
CA LEU A 511 8.93 36.77 -8.20
C LEU A 511 9.56 36.70 -9.59
N ASP A 512 9.22 37.65 -10.48
CA ASP A 512 9.72 37.74 -11.87
C ASP A 512 9.73 36.35 -12.55
N PRO A 513 8.56 35.68 -12.68
CA PRO A 513 8.50 34.28 -13.05
C PRO A 513 9.08 34.01 -14.46
N LEU A 514 9.08 35.01 -15.34
CA LEU A 514 9.66 34.91 -16.69
C LEU A 514 11.14 35.36 -16.75
N GLY A 515 11.68 35.96 -15.68
CA GLY A 515 13.04 36.51 -15.66
C GLY A 515 13.23 37.70 -16.62
N THR A 516 12.14 38.35 -17.04
CA THR A 516 12.15 39.50 -17.96
C THR A 516 12.46 40.80 -17.23
N GLY A 517 12.22 40.84 -15.92
CA GLY A 517 12.22 42.06 -15.11
C GLY A 517 11.06 43.00 -15.41
N HIS A 518 10.07 42.55 -16.19
CA HIS A 518 8.89 43.33 -16.53
C HIS A 518 7.79 43.19 -15.48
N ALA A 519 6.95 44.23 -15.36
CA ALA A 519 5.74 44.16 -14.55
C ALA A 519 4.57 43.62 -15.39
N LEU A 520 3.52 43.15 -14.72
CA LEU A 520 2.24 42.85 -15.39
C LEU A 520 1.71 44.08 -16.12
N CYS A 521 1.15 43.84 -17.31
CA CYS A 521 0.47 44.86 -18.10
C CYS A 521 -0.64 45.55 -17.28
N LEU A 522 -0.87 46.85 -17.53
CA LEU A 522 -1.83 47.64 -16.74
C LEU A 522 -3.28 47.18 -16.91
N ASP A 523 -3.58 46.52 -18.02
CA ASP A 523 -4.88 45.97 -18.38
C ASP A 523 -5.05 44.49 -18.01
N GLU A 524 -4.06 43.91 -17.32
CA GLU A 524 -4.11 42.53 -16.86
C GLU A 524 -5.26 42.29 -15.86
N PRO A 525 -6.14 41.30 -16.06
CA PRO A 525 -7.18 40.95 -15.10
C PRO A 525 -6.65 40.72 -13.68
N PHE A 526 -7.43 41.16 -12.69
CA PHE A 526 -7.15 40.97 -11.25
C PHE A 526 -5.84 41.58 -10.74
N ARG A 527 -5.08 42.29 -11.58
CA ARG A 527 -3.77 42.90 -11.28
C ARG A 527 -3.67 43.58 -9.92
N ASP A 528 -4.69 44.36 -9.59
CA ASP A 528 -4.70 45.22 -8.40
C ASP A 528 -5.38 44.57 -7.18
N GLN A 529 -5.91 43.35 -7.33
CA GLN A 529 -6.52 42.60 -6.23
C GLN A 529 -5.45 42.11 -5.25
N PRO A 530 -5.80 41.93 -3.96
CA PRO A 530 -4.89 41.32 -2.99
C PRO A 530 -4.56 39.88 -3.40
N SER A 531 -3.35 39.44 -3.11
CA SER A 531 -2.86 38.09 -3.35
C SER A 531 -1.97 37.67 -2.18
N VAL A 532 -2.14 36.43 -1.74
CA VAL A 532 -1.43 35.82 -0.61
C VAL A 532 -1.62 34.31 -0.62
N GLY A 533 -0.75 33.59 0.08
CA GLY A 533 -0.87 32.15 0.21
C GLY A 533 -0.38 31.38 -1.01
N THR A 534 -0.66 30.09 -1.01
CA THR A 534 -0.31 29.13 -2.05
C THR A 534 -1.40 28.10 -2.17
N CYS A 535 -1.56 27.50 -3.35
CA CYS A 535 -2.48 26.38 -3.60
C CYS A 535 -3.95 26.61 -3.18
N ALA A 536 -4.82 25.72 -3.62
CA ALA A 536 -6.17 25.60 -3.12
C ALA A 536 -6.35 24.27 -2.39
N VAL A 537 -7.37 24.20 -1.53
CA VAL A 537 -7.85 22.97 -0.93
C VAL A 537 -9.37 22.94 -1.01
N PHE A 538 -9.97 21.77 -0.88
CA PHE A 538 -11.42 21.64 -0.82
C PHE A 538 -11.86 20.58 0.17
N LEU A 539 -13.00 20.83 0.82
CA LEU A 539 -13.57 19.94 1.84
C LEU A 539 -14.11 18.65 1.19
N VAL A 540 -13.66 17.49 1.65
CA VAL A 540 -14.07 16.16 1.17
C VAL A 540 -14.75 15.31 2.24
N ALA A 541 -14.58 15.66 3.51
CA ALA A 541 -15.40 15.23 4.64
C ALA A 541 -15.45 16.36 5.68
N SER A 542 -16.20 16.21 6.76
CA SER A 542 -16.43 17.27 7.76
C SER A 542 -15.14 17.95 8.28
N ASP A 543 -14.03 17.24 8.36
CA ASP A 543 -12.74 17.70 8.88
C ASP A 543 -11.57 17.33 7.95
N LEU A 544 -11.87 16.95 6.70
CA LEU A 544 -10.90 16.41 5.76
C LEU A 544 -10.90 17.24 4.48
N VAL A 545 -9.73 17.68 4.02
CA VAL A 545 -9.56 18.44 2.79
C VAL A 545 -8.63 17.75 1.81
N GLY A 546 -8.97 17.81 0.53
CA GLY A 546 -8.12 17.39 -0.60
C GLY A 546 -7.34 18.56 -1.18
N THR A 547 -6.16 18.28 -1.73
CA THR A 547 -5.30 19.23 -2.45
C THR A 547 -4.32 18.48 -3.37
N ALA A 548 -3.41 19.17 -4.05
CA ALA A 548 -2.32 18.55 -4.79
C ALA A 548 -1.20 18.12 -3.82
N GLY A 549 -0.54 16.99 -4.09
CA GLY A 549 0.49 16.44 -3.22
C GLY A 549 1.68 17.38 -3.08
N HIS A 550 2.13 18.02 -4.17
CA HIS A 550 3.26 18.96 -4.11
C HIS A 550 3.02 20.17 -3.19
N CYS A 551 1.76 20.50 -2.89
CA CYS A 551 1.40 21.58 -1.95
C CYS A 551 1.69 21.20 -0.48
N VAL A 552 1.70 19.91 -0.14
CA VAL A 552 1.72 19.43 1.25
C VAL A 552 2.86 18.46 1.54
N ALA A 553 3.52 17.94 0.50
CA ALA A 553 4.60 16.98 0.59
C ALA A 553 5.77 17.52 1.43
N CYS A 554 6.52 16.60 2.06
CA CYS A 554 7.83 16.88 2.65
C CYS A 554 7.79 17.92 3.77
N ASP A 555 6.85 17.74 4.71
CA ASP A 555 6.61 18.61 5.87
C ASP A 555 6.24 20.06 5.53
N ARG A 556 5.93 20.37 4.25
CA ARG A 556 5.46 21.70 3.85
C ARG A 556 4.19 22.09 4.61
N ALA A 557 3.36 21.13 5.01
CA ALA A 557 2.11 21.35 5.74
C ALA A 557 2.25 22.05 7.12
N VAL A 558 3.41 21.98 7.78
CA VAL A 558 3.57 22.31 9.22
C VAL A 558 3.30 23.78 9.55
N ASP A 559 3.39 24.69 8.58
CA ASP A 559 3.18 26.13 8.76
C ASP A 559 1.92 26.68 8.06
N TRP A 560 1.16 25.84 7.36
CA TRP A 560 -0.03 26.25 6.63
C TRP A 560 -1.29 26.18 7.48
N VAL A 561 -2.19 27.14 7.26
CA VAL A 561 -3.58 27.08 7.70
C VAL A 561 -4.49 27.17 6.49
N VAL A 562 -5.64 26.52 6.58
CA VAL A 562 -6.71 26.61 5.58
C VAL A 562 -7.58 27.82 5.93
N LEU A 563 -7.67 28.76 4.99
CA LEU A 563 -8.51 29.95 5.07
C LEU A 563 -9.69 29.82 4.11
N PHE A 564 -10.91 29.87 4.64
CA PHE A 564 -12.13 29.93 3.84
C PHE A 564 -12.60 31.37 3.62
N ASP A 565 -13.40 31.56 2.57
CA ASP A 565 -14.10 32.81 2.23
C ASP A 565 -13.21 34.01 1.88
N PHE A 566 -11.97 33.77 1.43
CA PHE A 566 -11.18 34.81 0.80
C PHE A 566 -11.73 35.12 -0.60
N VAL A 567 -12.64 36.09 -0.69
CA VAL A 567 -13.41 36.44 -1.89
C VAL A 567 -13.45 37.95 -2.14
N MET A 568 -13.89 38.35 -3.34
CA MET A 568 -14.35 39.71 -3.61
C MET A 568 -15.86 39.79 -3.33
N GLU A 569 -16.29 40.69 -2.44
CA GLU A 569 -17.71 40.93 -2.14
C GLU A 569 -18.40 41.71 -3.26
N ASP A 570 -17.63 42.56 -3.94
CA ASP A 570 -17.98 43.30 -5.14
C ASP A 570 -16.70 43.60 -5.94
N ALA A 571 -16.80 44.30 -7.05
CA ALA A 571 -15.67 44.61 -7.95
C ALA A 571 -14.49 45.35 -7.30
N LEU A 572 -14.66 45.95 -6.11
CA LEU A 572 -13.66 46.78 -5.43
C LEU A 572 -13.33 46.32 -4.01
N THR A 573 -14.15 45.48 -3.40
CA THR A 573 -14.08 45.17 -1.97
C THR A 573 -13.64 43.72 -1.73
N PRO A 574 -12.35 43.48 -1.39
CA PRO A 574 -11.89 42.17 -0.96
C PRO A 574 -12.25 41.91 0.52
N VAL A 575 -12.60 40.66 0.84
CA VAL A 575 -12.62 40.19 2.23
C VAL A 575 -11.19 39.98 2.70
N THR A 576 -10.72 40.80 3.64
CA THR A 576 -9.37 40.68 4.22
C THR A 576 -9.37 40.49 5.74
N ARG A 577 -10.57 40.41 6.34
CA ARG A 577 -10.76 40.20 7.77
C ARG A 577 -11.64 38.99 8.00
N PHE A 578 -11.19 38.15 8.92
CA PHE A 578 -11.76 36.83 9.13
C PHE A 578 -12.01 36.58 10.60
N HIS A 579 -13.12 35.91 10.88
CA HIS A 579 -13.34 35.31 12.18
C HIS A 579 -12.52 34.02 12.31
N GLY A 580 -12.13 33.69 13.55
CA GLY A 580 -11.35 32.48 13.82
C GLY A 580 -12.03 31.17 13.40
N ASP A 581 -13.36 31.17 13.23
CA ASP A 581 -14.11 30.02 12.72
C ASP A 581 -13.92 29.78 11.20
N GLN A 582 -13.35 30.73 10.47
CA GLN A 582 -12.99 30.60 9.05
C GLN A 582 -11.54 30.11 8.84
N ILE A 583 -10.76 29.97 9.93
CA ILE A 583 -9.33 29.64 9.90
C ILE A 583 -9.08 28.29 10.58
N TYR A 584 -8.50 27.34 9.86
CA TYR A 584 -8.30 25.97 10.32
C TYR A 584 -6.84 25.57 10.25
N ASP A 585 -6.27 25.15 11.37
CA ASP A 585 -4.92 24.59 11.40
C ASP A 585 -4.96 23.15 10.86
N VAL A 586 -3.91 22.75 10.14
CA VAL A 586 -3.71 21.37 9.71
C VAL A 586 -3.29 20.53 10.91
N ALA A 587 -4.11 19.55 11.28
CA ALA A 587 -3.81 18.64 12.39
C ALA A 587 -2.89 17.50 11.95
N GLU A 588 -3.10 16.99 10.74
CA GLU A 588 -2.38 15.84 10.22
C GLU A 588 -2.42 15.83 8.68
N VAL A 589 -1.29 15.50 8.05
CA VAL A 589 -1.28 15.08 6.65
C VAL A 589 -1.53 13.57 6.63
N ILE A 590 -2.72 13.17 6.17
CA ILE A 590 -3.12 11.76 6.14
C ILE A 590 -2.28 10.99 5.12
N GLY A 591 -2.04 11.59 3.96
CA GLY A 591 -1.17 11.05 2.92
C GLY A 591 -1.07 11.99 1.73
N TYR A 592 -0.05 11.78 0.92
CA TYR A 592 0.15 12.52 -0.32
C TYR A 592 0.96 11.67 -1.30
N HIS A 593 0.92 12.04 -2.58
CA HIS A 593 1.84 11.56 -3.60
C HIS A 593 2.17 12.73 -4.53
N VAL A 594 3.45 12.86 -4.90
CA VAL A 594 3.94 13.79 -5.93
C VAL A 594 4.29 12.95 -7.15
N GLY A 595 4.09 13.48 -8.36
CA GLY A 595 4.27 12.73 -9.60
C GLY A 595 2.93 12.35 -10.23
N TYR A 596 2.76 11.11 -10.67
CA TYR A 596 1.51 10.67 -11.31
C TYR A 596 0.91 9.49 -10.54
N PRO A 597 -0.17 9.67 -9.74
CA PRO A 597 -0.98 10.88 -9.54
C PRO A 597 -0.42 11.88 -8.51
N ASP A 598 -0.72 13.17 -8.66
CA ASP A 598 -0.35 14.20 -7.67
C ASP A 598 -1.56 14.62 -6.82
N TRP A 599 -1.61 14.15 -5.57
CA TRP A 599 -2.73 14.39 -4.64
C TRP A 599 -2.25 14.45 -3.19
N GLY A 600 -2.99 15.16 -2.35
CA GLY A 600 -2.75 15.30 -0.92
C GLY A 600 -4.06 15.31 -0.14
N LEU A 601 -4.04 14.72 1.05
CA LEU A 601 -5.19 14.61 1.94
C LEU A 601 -4.78 15.06 3.36
N MET A 602 -5.46 16.06 3.90
CA MET A 602 -5.16 16.63 5.21
C MET A 602 -6.38 16.64 6.11
N ARG A 603 -6.16 16.34 7.39
CA ARG A 603 -7.15 16.51 8.45
C ARG A 603 -6.97 17.86 9.11
N LEU A 604 -8.08 18.58 9.29
CA LEU A 604 -8.16 19.84 10.00
C LEU A 604 -8.33 19.61 11.50
N ASN A 605 -7.95 20.60 12.31
CA ASN A 605 -8.01 20.50 13.77
C ASN A 605 -9.42 20.40 14.37
N ARG A 606 -10.47 20.60 13.56
CA ARG A 606 -11.89 20.51 13.95
C ARG A 606 -12.79 20.39 12.71
N HIS A 607 -14.05 20.01 12.93
CA HIS A 607 -15.08 20.00 11.89
C HIS A 607 -15.32 21.41 11.32
N VAL A 608 -15.51 21.47 10.01
CA VAL A 608 -15.85 22.68 9.26
C VAL A 608 -17.36 22.86 9.28
N VAL A 609 -17.83 23.89 9.98
CA VAL A 609 -19.24 24.17 10.17
C VAL A 609 -19.78 25.04 9.03
N GLY A 610 -21.03 24.81 8.65
CA GLY A 610 -21.75 25.65 7.68
C GLY A 610 -21.34 25.44 6.22
N ARG A 611 -20.52 24.43 5.92
CA ARG A 611 -20.05 24.09 4.56
C ARG A 611 -20.37 22.65 4.22
N THR A 612 -20.63 22.39 2.94
CA THR A 612 -20.93 21.05 2.43
C THR A 612 -19.66 20.45 1.83
N PRO A 613 -19.15 19.30 2.32
CA PRO A 613 -18.07 18.60 1.63
C PRO A 613 -18.46 18.28 0.18
N LEU A 614 -17.51 18.41 -0.74
CA LEU A 614 -17.75 18.14 -2.15
C LEU A 614 -17.81 16.62 -2.39
N PRO A 615 -18.84 16.13 -3.11
CA PRO A 615 -18.94 14.71 -3.44
C PRO A 615 -17.85 14.34 -4.45
N LEU A 616 -17.17 13.20 -4.26
CA LEU A 616 -16.10 12.74 -5.14
C LEU A 616 -16.59 11.66 -6.12
N ARG A 617 -16.06 11.65 -7.35
CA ARG A 617 -16.06 10.43 -8.15
C ARG A 617 -15.21 9.37 -7.45
N ARG A 618 -15.76 8.16 -7.31
CA ARG A 618 -15.11 7.04 -6.61
C ARG A 618 -14.77 5.86 -7.52
N ASP A 619 -15.37 5.80 -8.70
CA ASP A 619 -15.18 4.73 -9.67
C ASP A 619 -15.22 5.23 -11.12
N GLY A 620 -14.69 4.40 -12.01
CA GLY A 620 -14.59 4.70 -13.43
C GLY A 620 -13.78 5.96 -13.72
N ARG A 621 -14.12 6.62 -14.82
CA ARG A 621 -13.52 7.88 -15.24
C ARG A 621 -14.58 8.87 -15.71
N VAL A 622 -14.25 10.15 -15.66
CA VAL A 622 -15.05 11.23 -16.28
C VAL A 622 -15.26 10.94 -17.77
N ALA A 623 -16.37 11.40 -18.34
CA ALA A 623 -16.63 11.23 -19.77
C ALA A 623 -15.80 12.22 -20.63
N ASP A 624 -15.45 11.81 -21.84
CA ASP A 624 -14.77 12.68 -22.82
C ASP A 624 -15.68 13.87 -23.16
N GLY A 625 -15.13 15.08 -23.23
CA GLY A 625 -15.88 16.32 -23.48
C GLY A 625 -16.86 16.71 -22.36
N GLN A 626 -16.83 16.06 -21.19
CA GLN A 626 -17.64 16.47 -20.03
C GLN A 626 -17.37 17.94 -19.70
N ARG A 627 -18.44 18.71 -19.46
CA ARG A 627 -18.33 20.09 -18.97
C ARG A 627 -17.87 20.11 -17.53
N LEU A 628 -16.92 20.99 -17.26
CA LEU A 628 -16.24 21.11 -15.98
C LEU A 628 -16.35 22.53 -15.43
N VAL A 629 -16.22 22.63 -14.11
CA VAL A 629 -16.02 23.86 -13.39
C VAL A 629 -14.78 23.69 -12.53
N VAL A 630 -13.85 24.63 -12.57
CA VAL A 630 -12.75 24.74 -11.58
C VAL A 630 -13.02 25.92 -10.67
N ILE A 631 -12.80 25.71 -9.37
CA ILE A 631 -12.97 26.74 -8.36
C ILE A 631 -11.70 26.79 -7.54
N GLY A 632 -11.06 27.95 -7.44
CA GLY A 632 -9.71 28.01 -6.89
C GLY A 632 -9.20 29.40 -6.56
N HIS A 633 -7.93 29.44 -6.18
CA HIS A 633 -7.21 30.65 -5.79
C HIS A 633 -5.99 30.87 -6.70
N PRO A 634 -6.19 31.24 -7.98
CA PRO A 634 -5.10 31.54 -8.92
C PRO A 634 -4.14 32.57 -8.31
N TRP A 635 -2.85 32.26 -8.23
CA TRP A 635 -1.81 33.11 -7.62
C TRP A 635 -2.16 33.60 -6.21
N GLY A 636 -2.94 32.82 -5.46
CA GLY A 636 -3.41 33.24 -4.15
C GLY A 636 -4.35 34.45 -4.18
N LEU A 637 -5.01 34.71 -5.32
CA LEU A 637 -6.07 35.70 -5.46
C LEU A 637 -7.34 35.27 -4.69
N PRO A 638 -8.27 36.20 -4.42
CA PRO A 638 -9.61 35.85 -3.97
C PRO A 638 -10.25 34.85 -4.92
N ARG A 639 -11.07 33.94 -4.39
CA ARG A 639 -11.63 32.79 -5.11
C ARG A 639 -12.19 33.18 -6.49
N LYS A 640 -11.81 32.41 -7.50
CA LYS A 640 -12.29 32.51 -8.88
C LYS A 640 -12.98 31.22 -9.30
N TYR A 641 -13.90 31.35 -10.25
CA TYR A 641 -14.66 30.25 -10.83
C TYR A 641 -14.45 30.29 -12.34
N ASP A 642 -14.05 29.18 -12.94
CA ASP A 642 -14.13 28.97 -14.39
C ASP A 642 -15.11 27.82 -14.66
N ALA A 643 -16.10 28.07 -15.50
CA ALA A 643 -17.13 27.11 -15.89
C ALA A 643 -17.20 26.87 -17.42
N GLY A 644 -16.18 27.31 -18.16
CA GLY A 644 -16.05 27.15 -19.61
C GLY A 644 -15.36 25.86 -20.06
N ALA A 645 -14.70 25.17 -19.13
CA ALA A 645 -13.85 24.04 -19.43
C ALA A 645 -14.58 22.74 -19.80
N THR A 646 -13.88 21.89 -20.55
CA THR A 646 -14.29 20.55 -20.92
C THR A 646 -13.11 19.58 -20.86
N VAL A 647 -13.39 18.29 -20.69
CA VAL A 647 -12.36 17.22 -20.77
C VAL A 647 -11.84 17.12 -22.21
N GLN A 648 -10.51 17.21 -22.38
CA GLN A 648 -9.83 17.20 -23.67
C GLN A 648 -9.11 15.86 -23.91
N GLN A 649 -8.25 15.44 -22.98
CA GLN A 649 -7.56 14.14 -23.02
C GLN A 649 -7.90 13.31 -21.78
N ASN A 650 -8.21 12.03 -21.96
CA ASN A 650 -8.76 11.19 -20.89
C ASN A 650 -8.30 9.73 -20.97
N THR A 651 -7.18 9.49 -21.64
CA THR A 651 -6.58 8.15 -21.82
C THR A 651 -5.71 7.74 -20.64
N GLU A 652 -5.14 8.71 -19.93
CA GLU A 652 -4.22 8.43 -18.84
C GLU A 652 -4.93 7.80 -17.63
N PRO A 653 -4.29 6.83 -16.94
CA PRO A 653 -4.93 6.06 -15.89
C PRO A 653 -5.18 6.88 -14.62
N THR A 654 -4.28 7.82 -14.31
CA THR A 654 -4.23 8.52 -13.01
C THR A 654 -4.65 9.99 -13.08
N PHE A 655 -4.66 10.58 -14.29
CA PHE A 655 -5.09 11.96 -14.54
C PHE A 655 -5.88 12.08 -15.85
N PHE A 656 -6.46 13.24 -16.08
CA PHE A 656 -7.02 13.66 -17.37
C PHE A 656 -6.64 15.12 -17.60
N GLN A 657 -6.69 15.57 -18.86
CA GLN A 657 -6.41 16.95 -19.21
C GLN A 657 -7.66 17.70 -19.64
N ALA A 658 -7.75 18.97 -19.25
CA ALA A 658 -8.89 19.84 -19.54
C ALA A 658 -8.45 21.28 -19.83
N ASN A 659 -9.24 21.98 -20.62
CA ASN A 659 -8.99 23.38 -20.97
C ASN A 659 -9.47 24.33 -19.85
N LEU A 660 -8.91 24.16 -18.66
CA LEU A 660 -9.24 24.92 -17.45
C LEU A 660 -8.53 26.26 -17.48
N ASP A 661 -9.25 27.35 -17.20
CA ASP A 661 -8.64 28.67 -17.06
C ASP A 661 -8.05 28.81 -15.66
N THR A 662 -6.81 28.37 -15.52
CA THR A 662 -6.06 28.32 -14.25
C THR A 662 -4.82 29.19 -14.32
N TYR A 663 -4.17 29.28 -13.16
CA TYR A 663 -2.79 29.70 -13.02
C TYR A 663 -2.13 28.85 -11.93
N GLN A 664 -0.82 28.94 -11.77
CA GLN A 664 -0.12 28.61 -10.53
C GLN A 664 -0.91 29.13 -9.32
N GLY A 665 -0.99 28.34 -8.25
CA GLY A 665 -1.88 28.59 -7.11
C GLY A 665 -3.26 27.93 -7.22
N ASN A 666 -3.70 27.54 -8.42
CA ASN A 666 -4.83 26.59 -8.55
C ASN A 666 -4.42 25.14 -8.25
N SER A 667 -3.14 24.84 -8.05
CA SER A 667 -2.72 23.53 -7.54
C SER A 667 -3.56 23.15 -6.33
N GLY A 668 -4.28 22.04 -6.39
CA GLY A 668 -5.20 21.59 -5.36
C GLY A 668 -6.67 22.00 -5.52
N SER A 669 -7.01 22.83 -6.51
CA SER A 669 -8.39 23.21 -6.81
C SER A 669 -9.21 22.00 -7.28
N PRO A 670 -10.47 21.83 -6.82
CA PRO A 670 -11.35 20.80 -7.34
C PRO A 670 -11.78 21.11 -8.77
N VAL A 671 -11.73 20.08 -9.62
CA VAL A 671 -12.32 20.06 -10.97
C VAL A 671 -13.66 19.33 -10.87
N ILE A 672 -14.75 20.06 -11.05
CA ILE A 672 -16.11 19.64 -10.73
C ILE A 672 -16.89 19.38 -12.01
N ASN A 673 -17.60 18.26 -12.07
CA ASN A 673 -18.57 17.98 -13.12
C ASN A 673 -19.74 18.98 -13.05
N ALA A 674 -19.90 19.80 -14.09
CA ALA A 674 -20.92 20.85 -14.11
C ALA A 674 -22.37 20.34 -14.03
N ASP A 675 -22.61 19.07 -14.33
CA ASP A 675 -23.96 18.47 -14.32
C ASP A 675 -24.25 17.72 -13.01
N SER A 676 -23.27 16.97 -12.49
CA SER A 676 -23.44 16.12 -11.30
C SER A 676 -23.00 16.78 -9.99
N MET A 677 -22.22 17.86 -10.08
CA MET A 677 -21.51 18.51 -8.97
C MET A 677 -20.50 17.62 -8.23
N GLN A 678 -20.11 16.48 -8.83
CA GLN A 678 -19.04 15.63 -8.29
C GLN A 678 -17.67 16.17 -8.71
N VAL A 679 -16.70 16.10 -7.80
CA VAL A 679 -15.29 16.33 -8.12
C VAL A 679 -14.78 15.16 -8.95
N GLU A 680 -14.32 15.49 -10.15
CA GLU A 680 -13.73 14.58 -11.13
C GLU A 680 -12.22 14.46 -10.92
N GLY A 681 -11.57 15.53 -10.46
CA GLY A 681 -10.14 15.55 -10.16
C GLY A 681 -9.66 16.78 -9.41
N ILE A 682 -8.34 16.86 -9.25
CA ILE A 682 -7.61 17.94 -8.59
C ILE A 682 -6.63 18.54 -9.57
N VAL A 683 -6.68 19.86 -9.81
CA VAL A 683 -5.68 20.54 -10.63
C VAL A 683 -4.29 20.34 -10.02
N CYS A 684 -3.35 19.80 -10.78
CA CYS A 684 -2.02 19.46 -10.26
C CYS A 684 -0.85 20.01 -11.08
N ARG A 685 -1.01 20.16 -12.40
CA ARG A 685 0.00 20.80 -13.25
C ARG A 685 -0.66 21.40 -14.50
N GLY A 686 0.11 22.20 -15.21
CA GLY A 686 -0.40 22.97 -16.32
C GLY A 686 0.71 23.64 -17.12
N MET A 687 0.29 24.52 -18.01
CA MET A 687 1.18 25.28 -18.89
C MET A 687 1.72 26.51 -18.18
N ASP A 688 2.81 27.08 -18.70
CA ASP A 688 3.31 28.38 -18.24
C ASP A 688 2.20 29.44 -18.24
N ASP A 689 2.01 30.13 -17.10
CA ASP A 689 0.92 31.09 -16.89
C ASP A 689 1.01 32.37 -17.75
N PHE A 690 2.23 32.82 -18.06
CA PHE A 690 2.53 34.14 -18.62
C PHE A 690 3.45 34.06 -19.84
N VAL A 691 3.39 35.09 -20.67
CA VAL A 691 4.30 35.38 -21.77
C VAL A 691 4.66 36.86 -21.77
N GLU A 692 5.84 37.17 -22.30
CA GLU A 692 6.26 38.56 -22.50
C GLU A 692 5.47 39.21 -23.65
N ASP A 693 4.85 40.38 -23.41
CA ASP A 693 4.45 41.28 -24.49
C ASP A 693 5.60 42.26 -24.79
N VAL A 694 6.45 41.85 -25.73
CA VAL A 694 7.59 42.63 -26.21
C VAL A 694 7.20 44.00 -26.76
N ALA A 695 5.99 44.15 -27.32
CA ALA A 695 5.54 45.42 -27.90
C ALA A 695 5.16 46.43 -26.82
N MET A 696 4.61 45.96 -25.70
CA MET A 696 4.19 46.79 -24.57
C MET A 696 5.25 46.89 -23.47
N GLY A 697 6.27 46.03 -23.47
CA GLY A 697 7.31 45.98 -22.43
C GLY A 697 6.74 45.57 -21.07
N CYS A 698 5.77 44.66 -21.08
CA CYS A 698 5.09 44.13 -19.90
C CYS A 698 4.79 42.65 -20.10
N ASP A 699 4.52 41.95 -19.01
CA ASP A 699 4.13 40.55 -19.07
C ASP A 699 2.62 40.40 -18.96
N ARG A 700 2.11 39.35 -19.60
CA ARG A 700 0.72 38.94 -19.58
C ARG A 700 0.63 37.44 -19.69
N SER A 701 -0.19 36.85 -18.87
CA SER A 701 -1.19 35.90 -19.27
C SER A 701 -1.15 35.28 -20.68
N ARG A 702 -0.86 33.98 -20.70
CA ARG A 702 -0.67 33.18 -21.91
C ARG A 702 -1.96 32.61 -22.48
N VAL A 703 -2.56 33.25 -23.47
CA VAL A 703 -3.80 32.71 -24.08
C VAL A 703 -3.53 31.65 -25.14
N CYS A 704 -4.08 30.45 -24.93
CA CYS A 704 -4.06 29.31 -25.84
C CYS A 704 -5.42 29.11 -26.55
N PRO A 705 -5.46 28.38 -27.67
CA PRO A 705 -6.72 27.87 -28.23
C PRO A 705 -7.39 26.84 -27.29
N ASP A 706 -8.73 26.70 -27.35
CA ASP A 706 -9.45 25.61 -26.64
C ASP A 706 -8.91 24.22 -26.99
N GLY A 707 -8.43 24.07 -28.22
CA GLY A 707 -7.76 22.87 -28.73
C GLY A 707 -6.34 22.65 -28.19
N GLY A 708 -5.91 23.40 -27.17
CA GLY A 708 -4.66 23.19 -26.44
C GLY A 708 -3.57 24.21 -26.77
N CYS A 709 -2.64 24.35 -25.84
CA CYS A 709 -1.43 25.15 -26.01
C CYS A 709 -0.42 24.40 -26.88
N PRO A 710 0.30 25.07 -27.80
CA PRO A 710 1.40 24.44 -28.52
C PRO A 710 2.50 23.97 -27.56
N SER A 711 2.89 22.70 -27.67
CA SER A 711 4.04 22.08 -27.02
C SER A 711 4.85 21.25 -28.02
N ASP A 712 6.00 20.72 -27.59
CA ASP A 712 6.83 19.86 -28.43
C ASP A 712 6.12 18.54 -28.80
N ASP A 713 5.22 18.07 -27.94
CA ASP A 713 4.42 16.85 -28.12
C ASP A 713 3.02 17.12 -28.71
N GLY A 714 2.77 18.36 -29.15
CA GLY A 714 1.56 18.75 -29.85
C GLY A 714 0.74 19.78 -29.09
N ALA A 715 -0.44 19.39 -28.62
CA ALA A 715 -1.35 20.28 -27.90
C ALA A 715 -1.52 19.79 -26.47
N GLU A 716 -1.28 20.69 -25.52
CA GLU A 716 -1.32 20.41 -24.08
C GLU A 716 -2.31 21.30 -23.33
N TRP A 717 -2.75 20.79 -22.19
CA TRP A 717 -3.80 21.33 -21.34
C TRP A 717 -3.41 21.16 -19.86
N GLU A 718 -4.28 21.62 -18.96
CA GLU A 718 -4.10 21.46 -17.52
C GLU A 718 -4.41 20.03 -17.09
N ASP A 719 -3.54 19.42 -16.29
CA ASP A 719 -3.78 18.08 -15.74
C ASP A 719 -4.58 18.16 -14.44
N ALA A 720 -5.57 17.28 -14.37
CA ALA A 720 -6.32 17.02 -13.17
C ALA A 720 -6.10 15.56 -12.73
N THR A 721 -5.46 15.38 -11.57
CA THR A 721 -5.35 14.08 -10.89
C THR A 721 -6.76 13.55 -10.62
N ARG A 722 -7.06 12.32 -11.04
CA ARG A 722 -8.40 11.74 -10.88
C ARG A 722 -8.77 11.60 -9.41
N ALA A 723 -10.01 11.95 -9.07
CA ALA A 723 -10.54 11.79 -7.72
C ALA A 723 -10.51 10.34 -7.22
N THR A 724 -10.56 9.36 -8.15
CA THR A 724 -10.47 7.93 -7.85
C THR A 724 -9.12 7.50 -7.27
N ALA A 725 -8.05 8.27 -7.49
CA ALA A 725 -6.71 7.96 -6.96
C ALA A 725 -6.63 8.02 -5.42
N PHE A 726 -7.46 8.86 -4.78
CA PHE A 726 -7.46 9.04 -3.33
C PHE A 726 -8.85 8.89 -2.70
N GLY A 727 -9.93 8.92 -3.50
CA GLY A 727 -11.31 8.93 -3.02
C GLY A 727 -11.67 7.74 -2.14
N MET A 728 -11.03 6.58 -2.33
CA MET A 728 -11.24 5.39 -1.49
C MET A 728 -10.86 5.59 -0.01
N MET A 729 -9.99 6.55 0.29
CA MET A 729 -9.61 6.91 1.66
C MET A 729 -10.59 7.88 2.31
N VAL A 730 -11.38 8.61 1.51
CA VAL A 730 -12.39 9.54 1.99
C VAL A 730 -13.63 8.73 2.41
N PRO A 731 -14.19 8.96 3.61
CA PRO A 731 -15.31 8.17 4.10
C PRO A 731 -16.60 8.37 3.30
N VAL A 732 -17.45 7.34 3.30
CA VAL A 732 -18.88 7.38 2.95
C VAL A 732 -19.70 6.95 4.15
N TYR A 733 -21.01 7.17 4.11
CA TYR A 733 -21.89 6.89 5.23
C TYR A 733 -23.07 6.02 4.82
N ASP A 734 -23.37 5.03 5.65
CA ASP A 734 -24.64 4.31 5.64
C ASP A 734 -25.55 4.87 6.73
N VAL A 735 -26.80 5.12 6.38
CA VAL A 735 -27.78 5.73 7.29
C VAL A 735 -28.86 4.70 7.59
N TYR A 736 -29.06 4.46 8.89
CA TYR A 736 -30.04 3.53 9.42
C TYR A 736 -31.13 4.30 10.15
N LEU A 737 -32.39 3.90 9.98
CA LEU A 737 -33.54 4.56 10.57
C LEU A 737 -34.63 3.52 10.91
N GLY A 738 -35.30 3.69 12.05
CA GLY A 738 -36.37 2.81 12.49
C GLY A 738 -37.21 3.43 13.59
N VAL A 739 -38.21 2.69 14.07
CA VAL A 739 -39.04 3.07 15.24
C VAL A 739 -38.73 2.22 16.48
N ASP A 740 -37.74 1.32 16.36
CA ASP A 740 -37.24 0.44 17.41
C ASP A 740 -35.71 0.64 17.48
N PRO A 741 -35.15 1.06 18.63
CA PRO A 741 -33.72 1.33 18.74
C PRO A 741 -32.83 0.10 18.54
N THR A 742 -33.41 -1.11 18.57
CA THR A 742 -32.69 -2.38 18.39
C THR A 742 -32.85 -2.95 16.97
N ARG A 743 -33.69 -2.34 16.14
CA ARG A 743 -34.00 -2.79 14.78
C ARG A 743 -34.16 -1.59 13.86
N LEU A 744 -33.04 -1.19 13.26
CA LEU A 744 -32.99 -0.10 12.29
C LEU A 744 -32.85 -0.66 10.88
N ASP A 745 -33.57 -0.08 9.93
CA ASP A 745 -33.46 -0.42 8.51
C ASP A 745 -32.41 0.48 7.86
N CYS A 746 -31.57 -0.07 6.99
CA CYS A 746 -30.68 0.75 6.16
C CYS A 746 -31.51 1.52 5.13
N VAL A 747 -31.54 2.85 5.24
CA VAL A 747 -32.33 3.74 4.38
C VAL A 747 -31.49 4.46 3.33
N ALA A 748 -30.16 4.46 3.49
CA ALA A 748 -29.22 4.93 2.48
C ALA A 748 -27.84 4.28 2.66
N THR A 749 -27.14 4.04 1.55
CA THR A 749 -25.75 3.59 1.50
C THR A 749 -24.93 4.58 0.67
N ASP A 750 -23.64 4.61 0.92
CA ASP A 750 -22.66 5.39 0.14
C ASP A 750 -23.01 6.88 0.06
N VAL A 751 -23.61 7.41 1.14
CA VAL A 751 -23.85 8.84 1.27
C VAL A 751 -22.49 9.51 1.39
N VAL A 752 -22.20 10.44 0.48
CA VAL A 752 -20.88 11.09 0.34
C VAL A 752 -20.79 12.43 1.08
N VAL A 753 -21.91 12.89 1.65
CA VAL A 753 -21.99 14.10 2.47
C VAL A 753 -22.64 13.78 3.82
N PRO A 754 -22.30 14.48 4.91
CA PRO A 754 -22.80 14.18 6.25
C PRO A 754 -24.27 14.58 6.51
N ARG A 755 -25.16 14.34 5.54
CA ARG A 755 -26.60 14.59 5.65
C ARG A 755 -27.43 13.64 4.78
N TYR A 756 -28.66 13.37 5.20
CA TYR A 756 -29.63 12.55 4.48
C TYR A 756 -31.06 13.05 4.73
N ARG A 757 -31.88 13.09 3.67
CA ARG A 757 -33.31 13.42 3.75
C ARG A 757 -34.16 12.15 3.74
N PRO A 758 -34.63 11.66 4.90
CA PRO A 758 -35.55 10.54 4.96
C PRO A 758 -36.91 10.85 4.32
N GLN A 759 -37.52 9.84 3.71
CA GLN A 759 -38.85 9.93 3.11
C GLN A 759 -39.88 9.13 3.93
N GLY A 760 -41.16 9.55 3.87
CA GLY A 760 -42.26 8.76 4.42
C GLY A 760 -42.35 8.72 5.96
N LEU A 761 -41.81 9.73 6.65
CA LEU A 761 -41.92 9.82 8.11
C LEU A 761 -43.38 10.00 8.54
N ARG A 762 -43.80 9.21 9.52
CA ARG A 762 -45.09 9.33 10.20
C ARG A 762 -45.02 10.46 11.21
N LYS A 763 -46.13 11.16 11.42
CA LYS A 763 -46.31 12.14 12.51
C LYS A 763 -46.51 11.40 13.83
N ASP A 764 -46.27 12.09 14.95
CA ASP A 764 -46.44 11.56 16.30
C ASP A 764 -45.66 10.26 16.53
N THR A 765 -44.46 10.18 15.95
CA THR A 765 -43.67 8.96 15.91
C THR A 765 -42.25 9.25 16.35
N THR A 766 -41.79 8.49 17.34
CA THR A 766 -40.38 8.48 17.72
C THR A 766 -39.61 7.61 16.73
N TYR A 767 -38.59 8.20 16.13
CA TYR A 767 -37.64 7.55 15.26
C TYR A 767 -36.29 7.43 15.96
N TYR A 768 -35.61 6.32 15.69
CA TYR A 768 -34.24 6.04 16.08
C TYR A 768 -33.40 5.94 14.82
N TRP A 769 -32.18 6.45 14.86
CA TRP A 769 -31.30 6.45 13.69
C TRP A 769 -29.84 6.34 14.09
N GLN A 770 -29.04 5.82 13.17
CA GLN A 770 -27.61 5.59 13.36
C GLN A 770 -26.90 5.85 12.03
N VAL A 771 -25.66 6.32 12.09
CA VAL A 771 -24.80 6.49 10.93
C VAL A 771 -23.57 5.59 11.09
N VAL A 772 -23.23 4.85 10.03
CA VAL A 772 -22.00 4.06 9.95
C VAL A 772 -21.09 4.70 8.93
N ALA A 773 -19.93 5.20 9.36
CA ALA A 773 -18.92 5.73 8.47
C ALA A 773 -18.03 4.58 7.94
N ARG A 774 -17.76 4.55 6.64
CA ARG A 774 -16.96 3.52 5.96
C ARG A 774 -15.90 4.15 5.06
N SER A 775 -14.71 3.57 5.01
CA SER A 775 -13.69 3.82 3.99
C SER A 775 -13.09 2.49 3.55
N ALA A 776 -12.14 2.51 2.61
CA ALA A 776 -11.42 1.30 2.22
C ALA A 776 -10.60 0.68 3.38
N CYS A 777 -10.29 1.46 4.41
CA CYS A 777 -9.54 1.02 5.58
C CYS A 777 -10.43 0.33 6.65
N GLY A 778 -11.76 0.46 6.57
CA GLY A 778 -12.69 -0.14 7.54
C GLY A 778 -13.91 0.74 7.81
N TRP A 779 -14.59 0.49 8.93
CA TRP A 779 -15.81 1.20 9.30
C TRP A 779 -15.89 1.52 10.79
N VAL A 780 -16.70 2.53 11.12
CA VAL A 780 -17.00 2.94 12.50
C VAL A 780 -18.49 3.23 12.64
N GLU A 781 -19.14 2.56 13.59
CA GLU A 781 -20.52 2.82 13.98
C GLU A 781 -20.63 4.06 14.87
N GLY A 782 -21.55 4.96 14.53
CA GLY A 782 -21.98 6.05 15.38
C GLY A 782 -22.96 5.60 16.48
N PRO A 783 -23.30 6.45 17.45
CA PRO A 783 -24.35 6.18 18.42
C PRO A 783 -25.74 6.07 17.77
N VAL A 784 -26.67 5.38 18.44
CA VAL A 784 -28.09 5.43 18.08
C VAL A 784 -28.71 6.70 18.70
N TRP A 785 -29.17 7.60 17.85
CA TRP A 785 -29.87 8.82 18.23
C TRP A 785 -31.37 8.68 18.03
N SER A 786 -32.15 9.60 18.61
CA SER A 786 -33.61 9.61 18.49
C SER A 786 -34.18 11.00 18.25
N PHE A 787 -35.35 11.06 17.63
CA PHE A 787 -36.16 12.28 17.53
C PHE A 787 -37.64 11.92 17.45
N HIS A 788 -38.52 12.84 17.82
CA HIS A 788 -39.98 12.68 17.74
C HIS A 788 -40.59 13.65 16.73
N THR A 789 -41.49 13.18 15.87
CA THR A 789 -42.19 14.02 14.89
C THR A 789 -43.46 14.61 15.47
N ALA A 790 -43.63 15.93 15.41
CA ALA A 790 -44.80 16.56 16.00
C ALA A 790 -46.13 16.25 15.25
N LEU A 791 -47.25 16.30 15.99
CA LEU A 791 -48.62 16.09 15.47
C LEU A 791 -49.11 17.22 14.54
N ARG A 792 -48.61 18.46 14.67
CA ARG A 792 -49.01 19.65 13.90
C ARG A 792 -47.86 20.66 13.76
N PRO A 793 -47.56 21.20 12.55
CA PRO A 793 -46.75 22.41 12.38
C PRO A 793 -47.35 23.57 13.20
N GLY A 794 -46.68 24.00 14.26
CA GLY A 794 -47.14 25.07 15.12
C GLY A 794 -47.08 26.43 14.42
N THR A 795 -48.24 27.04 14.18
CA THR A 795 -48.36 28.50 14.05
C THR A 795 -47.94 29.12 15.38
N ALA A 796 -46.82 29.85 15.41
CA ALA A 796 -46.41 30.63 16.57
C ALA A 796 -47.50 31.66 16.95
N GLY A 797 -48.06 31.53 18.14
CA GLY A 797 -48.78 32.61 18.83
C GLY A 797 -47.83 33.30 19.82
N PRO A 798 -47.92 34.63 20.02
CA PRO A 798 -46.98 35.36 20.86
C PRO A 798 -47.12 34.93 22.33
N ALA A 799 -45.97 34.71 22.96
CA ALA A 799 -45.88 34.40 24.39
C ALA A 799 -46.53 35.52 25.21
N ALA A 800 -47.56 35.18 25.98
CA ALA A 800 -48.11 36.07 27.00
C ALA A 800 -47.08 36.23 28.12
N SER A 801 -46.63 37.47 28.33
CA SER A 801 -45.85 37.87 29.48
C SER A 801 -46.63 37.58 30.77
N ALA A 802 -46.11 36.68 31.61
CA ALA A 802 -46.57 36.57 32.99
C ALA A 802 -46.09 37.80 33.77
N ALA A 803 -47.04 38.67 34.11
CA ALA A 803 -46.85 39.70 35.12
C ALA A 803 -46.66 39.03 36.49
N ASN A 804 -45.56 39.36 37.15
CA ASN A 804 -45.38 39.09 38.58
C ASN A 804 -46.06 40.24 39.36
N ASP A 805 -47.17 39.93 40.02
CA ASP A 805 -47.66 40.65 41.19
C ASP A 805 -47.13 39.92 42.44
N GLY A 806 -46.39 40.63 43.29
CA GLY A 806 -45.84 40.13 44.57
C GLY A 806 -44.74 41.01 45.12
#